data_AF-A0A1M3LL01-F1
#
_entry.id   AF-A0A1M3LL01-F1
#
_cell.length_a   1.000
_cell.length_b   1.000
_cell.length_c   1.000
_cell.angle_alpha   90.00
_cell.angle_beta   90.00
_cell.angle_gamma   90.00
#
_symmetry.space_group_name_H-M   'P 1'
#
loop_
_entity.id
_entity.type
_entity.pdbx_description
1 polymer ?
#
loop_
_entity_poly.entity_id
_entity_poly.type
_entity_poly.pdbx_seq_one_letter_code
_entity_poly.pdbx_strand_id
1 'polypeptide(L)'
;MKTIAIIQARLSSTRLPGKVLLPLGGIPALAWTTRAAQAIPGVDKAVIATSDQPDDDAVAAWAESVGITCHRGPLDDVLARFALAARAEDAHIVMRLTGDCPLLDPQVCGQVLALLKRQGLDYASNVSPQTWPDGLDCEVFTRATLDAANAEAPPGPEREHVTPFIRERRDRFKVGGIPCPLPGLDAERWTLDEQRDLDFLGQVVAKLPDPTRPPSYLEVLAVLDAEPGLRAINAQIPRNEGGAKSWREAPLPTFLGTERTKSWLKRAEKVIPLASQTFSKSRIQYPEGAPLFLTHGQGGRVWDVDGNRYVDMVCGLLPVVLGYQDADVDQAIRDQLGRGISFSLPTSLETELAERLTRLIPCAESVRYGKNGTDATSAAIRLARAFTGRDHIATCGYHGWQDWYIGATTRHKGIPQAVRELTHTVPYNDLEAVDRLFSAHKDQFAALIMEPMNATDPKPGYLQDLKDLVHSHGALLVFDEVITGFRYAVGGAQSLFGVTPDLASFGKAMGNGMPISAIVGRADVMREMEDVFISGTFGGEALSLAAAIATIDKMEREPVIEKLWSLGTRLADGVAQLTQKHGLSDIITLVGRAPWKIISVVDHPTARKEAIKTLFAHHMLRSGVLFLASHNVCYAHDDDDVNVVLTAWDKALSTVAAELATGQLEARLPCPAVEPVFKVR
;
A
#
# COMPACT_ATOMS: atom_id res chain seq x y z
N MET A 1 -35.58 1.85 -16.00
CA MET A 1 -34.86 0.95 -15.06
C MET A 1 -35.20 1.43 -13.66
N LYS A 2 -35.82 0.59 -12.83
CA LYS A 2 -36.18 0.96 -11.46
C LYS A 2 -34.91 1.07 -10.59
N THR A 3 -34.68 2.21 -9.97
CA THR A 3 -33.60 2.46 -9.01
C THR A 3 -34.20 2.58 -7.61
N ILE A 4 -33.71 1.80 -6.64
CA ILE A 4 -34.14 1.93 -5.25
C ILE A 4 -32.96 2.28 -4.33
N ALA A 5 -33.24 2.98 -3.24
CA ALA A 5 -32.33 3.13 -2.13
C ALA A 5 -32.74 2.17 -1.00
N ILE A 6 -31.83 1.29 -0.59
CA ILE A 6 -32.02 0.35 0.52
C ILE A 6 -31.21 0.86 1.71
N ILE A 7 -31.91 1.16 2.80
CA ILE A 7 -31.32 1.61 4.06
C ILE A 7 -31.18 0.40 4.97
N GLN A 8 -29.95 0.01 5.31
CA GLN A 8 -29.73 -1.04 6.30
C GLN A 8 -29.95 -0.48 7.71
N ALA A 9 -30.78 -1.12 8.52
CA ALA A 9 -31.04 -0.71 9.89
C ALA A 9 -31.15 -1.96 10.80
N ARG A 10 -30.63 -1.87 12.03
CA ARG A 10 -30.82 -2.87 13.09
C ARG A 10 -30.70 -2.21 14.46
N LEU A 11 -31.32 -2.78 15.49
CA LEU A 11 -31.25 -2.31 16.88
C LEU A 11 -30.12 -2.98 17.67
N SER A 12 -29.63 -4.15 17.22
CA SER A 12 -28.62 -4.98 17.89
C SER A 12 -27.18 -4.43 17.78
N SER A 13 -27.02 -3.14 18.06
CA SER A 13 -25.73 -2.48 18.24
C SER A 13 -25.16 -2.81 19.62
N THR A 14 -23.89 -3.22 19.66
CA THR A 14 -23.18 -3.52 20.92
C THR A 14 -22.76 -2.27 21.68
N ARG A 15 -22.50 -1.16 20.98
CA ARG A 15 -21.96 0.09 21.53
C ARG A 15 -23.04 1.11 21.94
N LEU A 16 -24.12 1.17 21.15
CA LEU A 16 -25.29 2.01 21.42
C LEU A 16 -26.55 1.26 20.98
N PRO A 17 -27.13 0.41 21.84
CA PRO A 17 -28.33 -0.36 21.52
C PRO A 17 -29.48 0.54 21.07
N GLY A 18 -30.19 0.15 20.02
CA GLY A 18 -31.33 0.89 19.50
C GLY A 18 -31.02 2.22 18.79
N LYS A 19 -29.73 2.50 18.51
CA LYS A 19 -29.25 3.80 17.98
C LYS A 19 -30.07 4.40 16.85
N VAL A 20 -30.50 3.58 15.89
CA VAL A 20 -31.24 4.05 14.71
C VAL A 20 -32.63 4.61 15.04
N LEU A 21 -33.22 4.25 16.19
CA LEU A 21 -34.51 4.79 16.65
C LEU A 21 -34.38 5.83 17.76
N LEU A 22 -33.16 6.16 18.22
CA LEU A 22 -32.96 7.22 19.21
C LEU A 22 -33.34 8.59 18.61
N PRO A 23 -33.90 9.50 19.44
CA PRO A 23 -34.30 10.82 18.98
C PRO A 23 -33.07 11.68 18.65
N LEU A 24 -33.07 12.24 17.45
CA LEU A 24 -32.10 13.19 16.92
C LEU A 24 -32.85 14.39 16.34
N GLY A 25 -32.77 15.55 17.00
CA GLY A 25 -33.54 16.73 16.60
C GLY A 25 -35.06 16.54 16.68
N GLY A 26 -35.54 15.70 17.62
CA GLY A 26 -36.97 15.46 17.86
C GLY A 26 -37.61 14.37 16.99
N ILE A 27 -36.86 13.75 16.08
CA ILE A 27 -37.31 12.59 15.27
C ILE A 27 -36.30 11.44 15.38
N PRO A 28 -36.66 10.19 15.07
CA PRO A 28 -35.70 9.08 15.07
C PRO A 28 -34.52 9.32 14.13
N ALA A 29 -33.30 8.90 14.50
CA ALA A 29 -32.12 9.01 13.63
C ALA A 29 -32.35 8.40 12.23
N LEU A 30 -33.03 7.25 12.15
CA LEU A 30 -33.39 6.59 10.90
C LEU A 30 -34.32 7.43 10.00
N ALA A 31 -35.10 8.35 10.58
CA ALA A 31 -35.94 9.28 9.84
C ALA A 31 -35.11 10.25 9.00
N TRP A 32 -33.94 10.69 9.50
CA TRP A 32 -33.03 11.56 8.75
C TRP A 32 -32.49 10.86 7.50
N THR A 33 -31.93 9.65 7.67
CA THR A 33 -31.43 8.84 6.55
C THR A 33 -32.53 8.54 5.53
N THR A 34 -33.74 8.27 6.01
CA THR A 34 -34.90 8.02 5.14
C THR A 34 -35.27 9.23 4.30
N ARG A 35 -35.36 10.42 4.91
CA ARG A 35 -35.65 11.66 4.19
C ARG A 35 -34.56 11.93 3.16
N ALA A 36 -33.29 11.69 3.52
CA ALA A 36 -32.18 11.81 2.58
C ALA A 36 -32.36 10.87 1.39
N ALA A 37 -32.63 9.59 1.64
CA ALA A 37 -32.85 8.57 0.61
C ALA A 37 -33.98 8.91 -0.38
N GLN A 38 -35.08 9.47 0.13
CA GLN A 38 -36.23 9.89 -0.70
C GLN A 38 -35.93 11.14 -1.54
N ALA A 39 -34.98 11.97 -1.12
CA ALA A 39 -34.59 13.20 -1.81
C ALA A 39 -33.47 12.98 -2.87
N ILE A 40 -32.96 11.76 -3.03
CA ILE A 40 -31.84 11.47 -3.94
C ILE A 40 -32.30 11.58 -5.41
N PRO A 41 -31.67 12.45 -6.23
CA PRO A 41 -31.99 12.54 -7.64
C PRO A 41 -31.81 11.20 -8.37
N GLY A 42 -32.87 10.72 -9.02
CA GLY A 42 -32.86 9.51 -9.83
C GLY A 42 -33.10 8.20 -9.08
N VAL A 43 -33.41 8.25 -7.78
CA VAL A 43 -33.96 7.13 -7.00
C VAL A 43 -35.49 7.15 -7.08
N ASP A 44 -36.10 6.02 -7.44
CA ASP A 44 -37.55 5.90 -7.60
C ASP A 44 -38.26 5.57 -6.26
N LYS A 45 -37.59 4.87 -5.35
CA LYS A 45 -38.16 4.43 -4.07
C LYS A 45 -37.08 4.21 -3.01
N ALA A 46 -37.34 4.63 -1.77
CA ALA A 46 -36.55 4.26 -0.60
C ALA A 46 -37.24 3.10 0.16
N VAL A 47 -36.46 2.13 0.61
CA VAL A 47 -36.92 0.98 1.41
C VAL A 47 -35.94 0.71 2.55
N ILE A 48 -36.40 0.00 3.57
CA ILE A 48 -35.58 -0.41 4.72
C ILE A 48 -35.31 -1.91 4.64
N ALA A 49 -34.10 -2.32 4.97
CA ALA A 49 -33.72 -3.71 5.17
C ALA A 49 -33.26 -3.93 6.62
N THR A 50 -34.02 -4.71 7.39
CA THR A 50 -33.75 -5.02 8.81
C THR A 50 -33.65 -6.52 9.05
N SER A 51 -33.14 -6.97 10.20
CA SER A 51 -33.03 -8.41 10.46
C SER A 51 -34.38 -9.07 10.76
N ASP A 52 -34.43 -10.39 10.65
CA ASP A 52 -35.54 -11.25 11.06
C ASP A 52 -35.58 -11.52 12.58
N GLN A 53 -34.67 -10.93 13.35
CA GLN A 53 -34.64 -11.08 14.81
C GLN A 53 -35.76 -10.26 15.48
N PRO A 54 -36.38 -10.77 16.57
CA PRO A 54 -37.45 -10.06 17.27
C PRO A 54 -37.09 -8.65 17.73
N ASP A 55 -35.82 -8.42 18.11
CA ASP A 55 -35.33 -7.10 18.53
C ASP A 55 -35.53 -6.04 17.44
N ASP A 56 -35.57 -6.43 16.16
CA ASP A 56 -35.73 -5.52 15.03
C ASP A 56 -37.21 -5.27 14.62
N ASP A 57 -38.18 -5.84 15.36
CA ASP A 57 -39.60 -5.61 15.12
C ASP A 57 -39.98 -4.13 15.25
N ALA A 58 -39.32 -3.39 16.15
CA ALA A 58 -39.57 -1.96 16.32
C ALA A 58 -39.14 -1.14 15.10
N VAL A 59 -38.12 -1.58 14.34
CA VAL A 59 -37.72 -0.94 13.08
C VAL A 59 -38.81 -1.14 12.03
N ALA A 60 -39.35 -2.36 11.91
CA ALA A 60 -40.42 -2.67 10.97
C ALA A 60 -41.71 -1.91 11.32
N ALA A 61 -42.09 -1.89 12.61
CA ALA A 61 -43.25 -1.13 13.09
C ALA A 61 -43.11 0.37 12.85
N TRP A 62 -41.92 0.94 13.09
CA TRP A 62 -41.65 2.33 12.77
C TRP A 62 -41.77 2.59 11.27
N ALA A 63 -41.15 1.76 10.42
CA ALA A 63 -41.22 1.91 8.95
C ALA A 63 -42.67 1.87 8.43
N GLU A 64 -43.50 0.96 8.96
CA GLU A 64 -44.93 0.89 8.63
C GLU A 64 -45.66 2.18 9.04
N SER A 65 -45.38 2.71 10.24
CA SER A 65 -46.02 3.93 10.74
C SER A 65 -45.75 5.18 9.88
N VAL A 66 -44.66 5.18 9.12
CA VAL A 66 -44.28 6.27 8.20
C VAL A 66 -44.43 5.89 6.72
N GLY A 67 -45.06 4.75 6.42
CA GLY A 67 -45.41 4.34 5.05
C GLY A 67 -44.24 3.85 4.20
N ILE A 68 -43.18 3.29 4.81
CA ILE A 68 -41.99 2.82 4.11
C ILE A 68 -41.97 1.30 4.09
N THR A 69 -41.72 0.73 2.91
CA THR A 69 -41.59 -0.73 2.78
C THR A 69 -40.35 -1.22 3.52
N CYS A 70 -40.54 -2.19 4.42
CA CYS A 70 -39.47 -2.83 5.18
C CYS A 70 -39.35 -4.31 4.76
N HIS A 71 -38.15 -4.71 4.34
CA HIS A 71 -37.81 -6.09 3.99
C HIS A 71 -36.97 -6.70 5.12
N ARG A 72 -37.22 -7.98 5.44
CA ARG A 72 -36.49 -8.70 6.49
C ARG A 72 -35.60 -9.80 5.91
N GLY A 73 -34.51 -10.10 6.60
CA GLY A 73 -33.58 -11.16 6.24
C GLY A 73 -32.59 -11.47 7.37
N PRO A 74 -31.59 -12.32 7.14
CA PRO A 74 -30.65 -12.73 8.20
C PRO A 74 -29.93 -11.55 8.84
N LEU A 75 -29.58 -11.68 10.13
CA LEU A 75 -28.88 -10.64 10.88
C LEU A 75 -27.47 -10.35 10.32
N ASP A 76 -26.67 -11.42 10.16
CA ASP A 76 -25.24 -11.35 9.82
C ASP A 76 -24.95 -11.60 8.32
N ASP A 77 -25.99 -11.77 7.51
CA ASP A 77 -25.90 -11.86 6.05
C ASP A 77 -26.64 -10.70 5.40
N VAL A 78 -26.05 -9.51 5.56
CA VAL A 78 -26.61 -8.25 5.06
C VAL A 78 -26.62 -8.25 3.53
N LEU A 79 -25.63 -8.89 2.90
CA LEU A 79 -25.60 -9.09 1.45
C LEU A 79 -26.85 -9.84 0.94
N ALA A 80 -27.19 -10.99 1.55
CA ALA A 80 -28.40 -11.72 1.20
C ALA A 80 -29.66 -10.91 1.49
N ARG A 81 -29.70 -10.17 2.60
CA ARG A 81 -30.82 -9.29 2.95
C ARG A 81 -31.05 -8.21 1.89
N PHE A 82 -29.98 -7.61 1.36
CA PHE A 82 -30.06 -6.66 0.25
C PHE A 82 -30.55 -7.31 -1.04
N ALA A 83 -30.05 -8.50 -1.37
CA ALA A 83 -30.50 -9.24 -2.55
C ALA A 83 -32.00 -9.59 -2.49
N LEU A 84 -32.50 -9.99 -1.31
CA LEU A 84 -33.93 -10.25 -1.08
C LEU A 84 -34.78 -8.99 -1.31
N ALA A 85 -34.40 -7.87 -0.68
CA ALA A 85 -35.11 -6.59 -0.83
C ALA A 85 -35.11 -6.10 -2.29
N ALA A 86 -33.96 -6.18 -2.98
CA ALA A 86 -33.85 -5.77 -4.37
C ALA A 86 -34.73 -6.60 -5.32
N ARG A 87 -34.84 -7.91 -5.07
CA ARG A 87 -35.72 -8.81 -5.85
C ARG A 87 -37.19 -8.53 -5.58
N ALA A 88 -37.57 -8.36 -4.32
CA ALA A 88 -38.96 -8.06 -3.93
C ALA A 88 -39.46 -6.74 -4.54
N GLU A 89 -38.55 -5.78 -4.71
CA GLU A 89 -38.86 -4.50 -5.36
C GLU A 89 -38.68 -4.50 -6.88
N ASP A 90 -38.27 -5.59 -7.51
CA ASP A 90 -37.88 -5.63 -8.93
C ASP A 90 -36.90 -4.49 -9.35
N ALA A 91 -35.95 -4.20 -8.46
CA ALA A 91 -34.97 -3.16 -8.68
C ALA A 91 -33.96 -3.56 -9.76
N HIS A 92 -33.59 -2.62 -10.62
CA HIS A 92 -32.51 -2.80 -11.60
C HIS A 92 -31.19 -2.25 -11.07
N ILE A 93 -31.26 -1.17 -10.30
CA ILE A 93 -30.13 -0.52 -9.64
C ILE A 93 -30.48 -0.35 -8.18
N VAL A 94 -29.52 -0.65 -7.31
CA VAL A 94 -29.65 -0.58 -5.86
C VAL A 94 -28.61 0.38 -5.33
N MET A 95 -29.06 1.36 -4.55
CA MET A 95 -28.20 2.21 -3.76
C MET A 95 -28.23 1.72 -2.31
N ARG A 96 -27.06 1.42 -1.76
CA ARG A 96 -26.87 1.06 -0.35
C ARG A 96 -26.63 2.32 0.46
N LEU A 97 -27.44 2.47 1.51
CA LEU A 97 -27.32 3.47 2.55
C LEU A 97 -27.35 2.81 3.94
N THR A 98 -26.85 3.50 4.94
CA THR A 98 -26.75 3.00 6.32
C THR A 98 -27.58 3.85 7.27
N GLY A 99 -28.44 3.21 8.07
CA GLY A 99 -29.41 3.87 8.95
C GLY A 99 -28.80 4.61 10.14
N ASP A 100 -27.49 4.46 10.35
CA ASP A 100 -26.69 5.16 11.35
C ASP A 100 -25.89 6.33 10.75
N CYS A 101 -26.26 6.78 9.56
CA CYS A 101 -25.65 7.92 8.87
C CYS A 101 -26.71 8.99 8.61
N PRO A 102 -27.06 9.80 9.63
CA PRO A 102 -28.20 10.73 9.54
C PRO A 102 -27.89 12.01 8.74
N LEU A 103 -26.62 12.36 8.50
CA LEU A 103 -26.21 13.57 7.79
C LEU A 103 -25.89 13.32 6.29
N LEU A 104 -26.60 12.37 5.66
CA LEU A 104 -26.43 12.06 4.23
C LEU A 104 -26.86 13.23 3.34
N ASP A 105 -26.02 13.57 2.35
CA ASP A 105 -26.32 14.56 1.31
C ASP A 105 -26.93 13.87 0.06
N PRO A 106 -28.21 14.14 -0.26
CA PRO A 106 -28.86 13.50 -1.40
C PRO A 106 -28.23 13.81 -2.76
N GLN A 107 -27.62 14.99 -2.92
CA GLN A 107 -26.98 15.40 -4.18
C GLN A 107 -25.70 14.60 -4.42
N VAL A 108 -24.89 14.38 -3.39
CA VAL A 108 -23.68 13.55 -3.48
C VAL A 108 -24.06 12.12 -3.87
N CYS A 109 -25.08 11.55 -3.23
CA CYS A 109 -25.59 10.22 -3.60
C CYS A 109 -26.12 10.18 -5.04
N GLY A 110 -26.82 11.23 -5.49
CA GLY A 110 -27.29 11.36 -6.86
C GLY A 110 -26.16 11.40 -7.89
N GLN A 111 -25.04 12.05 -7.55
CA GLN A 111 -23.85 12.07 -8.41
C GLN A 111 -23.23 10.67 -8.54
N VAL A 112 -23.16 9.90 -7.45
CA VAL A 112 -22.68 8.50 -7.47
C VAL A 112 -23.55 7.62 -8.38
N LEU A 113 -24.88 7.76 -8.30
CA LEU A 113 -25.81 7.09 -9.23
C LEU A 113 -25.60 7.53 -10.68
N ALA A 114 -25.43 8.83 -10.92
CA ALA A 114 -25.19 9.37 -12.24
C ALA A 114 -23.87 8.85 -12.85
N LEU A 115 -22.82 8.70 -12.04
CA LEU A 115 -21.55 8.11 -12.46
C LEU A 115 -21.75 6.67 -12.97
N LEU A 116 -22.43 5.83 -12.18
CA LEU A 116 -22.73 4.45 -12.57
C LEU A 116 -23.45 4.39 -13.92
N LYS A 117 -24.52 5.17 -14.06
CA LYS A 117 -25.33 5.21 -15.30
C LYS A 117 -24.54 5.72 -16.50
N ARG A 118 -23.79 6.82 -16.32
CA ARG A 118 -23.05 7.48 -17.41
C ARG A 118 -21.90 6.63 -17.94
N GLN A 119 -21.19 5.91 -17.07
CA GLN A 119 -20.03 5.12 -17.45
C GLN A 119 -20.34 3.63 -17.67
N GLY A 120 -21.59 3.19 -17.47
CA GLY A 120 -21.97 1.79 -17.61
C GLY A 120 -21.20 0.90 -16.63
N LEU A 121 -21.09 1.33 -15.38
CA LEU A 121 -20.39 0.62 -14.31
C LEU A 121 -21.30 -0.43 -13.67
N ASP A 122 -20.68 -1.45 -13.10
CA ASP A 122 -21.36 -2.47 -12.28
C ASP A 122 -21.55 -1.97 -10.85
N TYR A 123 -20.61 -1.14 -10.38
CA TYR A 123 -20.60 -0.53 -9.05
C TYR A 123 -19.95 0.88 -9.10
N ALA A 124 -20.50 1.82 -8.33
CA ALA A 124 -19.88 3.12 -8.09
C ALA A 124 -20.05 3.54 -6.62
N SER A 125 -19.13 4.36 -6.10
CA SER A 125 -19.25 4.88 -4.73
C SER A 125 -18.52 6.20 -4.50
N ASN A 126 -18.76 6.81 -3.34
CA ASN A 126 -17.91 7.87 -2.78
C ASN A 126 -17.00 7.36 -1.65
N VAL A 127 -16.98 6.06 -1.39
CA VAL A 127 -16.16 5.43 -0.33
C VAL A 127 -14.78 4.99 -0.82
N SER A 128 -14.55 5.00 -2.14
CA SER A 128 -13.31 4.56 -2.77
C SER A 128 -13.00 5.45 -3.98
N PRO A 129 -12.05 6.39 -3.89
CA PRO A 129 -11.11 6.60 -2.78
C PRO A 129 -11.78 7.23 -1.55
N GLN A 130 -11.23 6.92 -0.37
CA GLN A 130 -11.73 7.42 0.92
C GLN A 130 -11.35 8.90 1.11
N THR A 131 -12.16 9.79 0.52
CA THR A 131 -11.91 11.25 0.49
C THR A 131 -13.07 12.05 1.08
N TRP A 132 -14.21 11.40 1.36
CA TRP A 132 -15.40 12.02 1.93
C TRP A 132 -15.50 11.76 3.45
N PRO A 133 -16.25 12.60 4.19
CA PRO A 133 -16.56 12.37 5.60
C PRO A 133 -17.12 10.98 5.85
N ASP A 134 -16.69 10.35 6.93
CA ASP A 134 -17.27 9.09 7.41
C ASP A 134 -18.74 9.32 7.79
N GLY A 135 -19.64 8.50 7.27
CA GLY A 135 -21.08 8.71 7.46
C GLY A 135 -21.78 9.55 6.37
N LEU A 136 -21.06 9.95 5.33
CA LEU A 136 -21.63 10.41 4.05
C LEU A 136 -21.61 9.30 2.98
N ASP A 137 -21.31 8.08 3.39
CA ASP A 137 -21.03 6.95 2.52
C ASP A 137 -22.27 6.51 1.73
N CYS A 138 -22.12 6.40 0.42
CA CYS A 138 -23.12 5.84 -0.48
C CYS A 138 -22.47 5.00 -1.58
N GLU A 139 -23.12 3.88 -1.87
CA GLU A 139 -22.63 2.91 -2.84
C GLU A 139 -23.79 2.48 -3.72
N VAL A 140 -23.57 2.37 -5.02
CA VAL A 140 -24.60 2.00 -5.98
C VAL A 140 -24.09 0.88 -6.87
N PHE A 141 -24.95 -0.10 -7.15
CA PHE A 141 -24.61 -1.26 -7.97
C PHE A 141 -25.83 -1.80 -8.72
N THR A 142 -25.58 -2.56 -9.78
CA THR A 142 -26.67 -3.20 -10.53
C THR A 142 -27.22 -4.41 -9.77
N ARG A 143 -28.48 -4.78 -10.00
CA ARG A 143 -29.06 -6.02 -9.45
C ARG A 143 -28.25 -7.26 -9.88
N ALA A 144 -27.78 -7.29 -11.13
CA ALA A 144 -26.95 -8.40 -11.61
C ALA A 144 -25.64 -8.54 -10.81
N THR A 145 -25.00 -7.42 -10.48
CA THR A 145 -23.80 -7.37 -9.64
C THR A 145 -24.09 -7.85 -8.22
N LEU A 146 -25.20 -7.39 -7.62
CA LEU A 146 -25.63 -7.81 -6.29
C LEU A 146 -25.94 -9.32 -6.24
N ASP A 147 -26.67 -9.84 -7.23
CA ASP A 147 -27.00 -11.26 -7.33
C ASP A 147 -25.75 -12.13 -7.50
N ALA A 148 -24.80 -11.68 -8.32
CA ALA A 148 -23.50 -12.33 -8.49
C ALA A 148 -22.71 -12.36 -7.18
N ALA A 149 -22.63 -11.23 -6.47
CA ALA A 149 -21.95 -11.16 -5.18
C ALA A 149 -22.61 -12.08 -4.15
N ASN A 150 -23.94 -12.06 -4.06
CA ASN A 150 -24.67 -12.92 -3.12
C ASN A 150 -24.45 -14.42 -3.39
N ALA A 151 -24.31 -14.81 -4.65
CA ALA A 151 -24.05 -16.19 -5.03
C ALA A 151 -22.62 -16.67 -4.75
N GLU A 152 -21.64 -15.76 -4.70
CA GLU A 152 -20.21 -16.11 -4.75
C GLU A 152 -19.38 -15.64 -3.56
N ALA A 153 -19.87 -14.66 -2.80
CA ALA A 153 -19.17 -14.14 -1.64
C ALA A 153 -18.97 -15.26 -0.60
N PRO A 154 -17.73 -15.48 -0.13
CA PRO A 154 -17.44 -16.48 0.89
C PRO A 154 -18.11 -16.10 2.23
N PRO A 155 -18.35 -17.07 3.13
CA PRO A 155 -18.80 -16.75 4.49
C PRO A 155 -17.79 -15.84 5.21
N GLY A 156 -18.28 -14.85 5.96
CA GLY A 156 -17.45 -13.91 6.70
C GLY A 156 -17.85 -12.45 6.46
N PRO A 157 -16.91 -11.49 6.63
CA PRO A 157 -17.18 -10.06 6.47
C PRO A 157 -17.71 -9.69 5.09
N GLU A 158 -17.37 -10.45 4.05
CA GLU A 158 -17.88 -10.26 2.68
C GLU A 158 -19.40 -10.47 2.56
N ARG A 159 -20.04 -11.13 3.53
CA ARG A 159 -21.51 -11.27 3.62
C ARG A 159 -22.12 -10.39 4.70
N GLU A 160 -21.37 -10.10 5.77
CA GLU A 160 -21.78 -9.14 6.81
C GLU A 160 -21.86 -7.71 6.25
N HIS A 161 -21.01 -7.39 5.27
CA HIS A 161 -21.03 -6.12 4.55
C HIS A 161 -21.41 -6.35 3.09
N VAL A 162 -22.21 -5.46 2.51
CA VAL A 162 -22.85 -5.70 1.21
C VAL A 162 -21.87 -5.66 0.02
N THR A 163 -20.85 -4.81 0.07
CA THR A 163 -20.05 -4.42 -1.10
C THR A 163 -18.58 -4.86 -1.13
N PRO A 164 -17.93 -5.38 -0.06
CA PRO A 164 -16.51 -5.76 -0.15
C PRO A 164 -16.19 -6.71 -1.31
N PHE A 165 -16.97 -7.78 -1.49
CA PHE A 165 -16.76 -8.72 -2.59
C PHE A 165 -16.82 -8.04 -3.97
N ILE A 166 -17.73 -7.09 -4.15
CA ILE A 166 -17.87 -6.35 -5.42
C ILE A 166 -16.65 -5.44 -5.63
N ARG A 167 -16.25 -4.70 -4.60
CA ARG A 167 -15.15 -3.73 -4.64
C ARG A 167 -13.80 -4.38 -4.93
N GLU A 168 -13.58 -5.58 -4.41
CA GLU A 168 -12.33 -6.30 -4.53
C GLU A 168 -12.19 -7.12 -5.82
N ARG A 169 -13.31 -7.45 -6.48
CA ARG A 169 -13.33 -8.25 -7.71
C ARG A 169 -13.35 -7.37 -8.96
N ARG A 170 -12.35 -6.50 -9.11
CA ARG A 170 -12.19 -5.64 -10.31
C ARG A 170 -11.87 -6.43 -11.59
N ASP A 171 -11.42 -7.68 -11.45
CA ASP A 171 -11.34 -8.65 -12.55
C ASP A 171 -12.72 -8.99 -13.13
N ARG A 172 -13.76 -8.88 -12.30
CA ARG A 172 -15.13 -9.28 -12.61
C ARG A 172 -16.08 -8.10 -12.82
N PHE A 173 -15.89 -7.00 -12.10
CA PHE A 173 -16.82 -5.88 -12.05
C PHE A 173 -16.14 -4.56 -12.42
N LYS A 174 -16.83 -3.76 -13.23
CA LYS A 174 -16.46 -2.38 -13.55
C LYS A 174 -16.81 -1.48 -12.37
N VAL A 175 -15.78 -1.03 -11.64
CA VAL A 175 -15.89 -0.23 -10.42
C VAL A 175 -15.41 1.20 -10.68
N GLY A 176 -16.20 2.20 -10.26
CA GLY A 176 -15.82 3.62 -10.29
C GLY A 176 -16.02 4.31 -8.94
N GLY A 177 -15.42 5.50 -8.79
CA GLY A 177 -15.50 6.29 -7.56
C GLY A 177 -15.59 7.78 -7.84
N ILE A 178 -16.22 8.54 -6.93
CA ILE A 178 -16.21 10.01 -6.95
C ILE A 178 -15.37 10.50 -5.78
N PRO A 179 -14.21 11.15 -6.01
CA PRO A 179 -13.45 11.78 -4.94
C PRO A 179 -14.15 13.05 -4.44
N CYS A 180 -13.89 13.42 -3.19
CA CYS A 180 -14.37 14.67 -2.65
C CYS A 180 -13.65 15.85 -3.31
N PRO A 181 -14.37 16.90 -3.76
CA PRO A 181 -13.73 18.07 -4.34
C PRO A 181 -12.98 18.94 -3.31
N LEU A 182 -13.25 18.74 -2.02
CA LEU A 182 -12.57 19.45 -0.93
C LEU A 182 -11.53 18.54 -0.27
N PRO A 183 -10.26 18.96 -0.14
CA PRO A 183 -9.21 18.15 0.47
C PRO A 183 -9.39 18.01 1.99
N GLY A 184 -8.96 16.88 2.55
CA GLY A 184 -8.84 16.66 4.00
C GLY A 184 -10.15 16.33 4.72
N LEU A 185 -11.26 16.13 4.00
CA LEU A 185 -12.55 15.79 4.61
C LEU A 185 -12.66 14.31 5.02
N ASP A 186 -11.70 13.47 4.66
CA ASP A 186 -11.63 12.07 5.07
C ASP A 186 -11.45 11.86 6.58
N ALA A 187 -10.99 12.91 7.29
CA ALA A 187 -10.86 12.97 8.74
C ALA A 187 -12.16 13.30 9.48
N GLU A 188 -13.18 13.81 8.78
CA GLU A 188 -14.48 14.14 9.38
C GLU A 188 -15.28 12.85 9.66
N ARG A 189 -15.99 12.81 10.79
CA ARG A 189 -16.79 11.64 11.21
C ARG A 189 -18.20 12.02 11.67
N TRP A 190 -19.20 11.55 10.93
CA TRP A 190 -20.62 11.90 11.06
C TRP A 190 -21.52 10.65 11.22
N THR A 191 -20.96 9.52 11.63
CA THR A 191 -21.74 8.30 11.92
C THR A 191 -22.33 8.34 13.33
N LEU A 192 -23.36 7.52 13.59
CA LEU A 192 -23.96 7.30 14.90
C LEU A 192 -23.56 5.91 15.38
N ASP A 193 -22.55 5.76 16.23
CA ASP A 193 -22.11 4.46 16.78
C ASP A 193 -22.14 4.39 18.29
N GLU A 194 -21.81 5.49 18.95
CA GLU A 194 -21.70 5.64 20.40
C GLU A 194 -22.50 6.84 20.92
N GLN A 195 -22.65 6.94 22.24
CA GLN A 195 -23.34 8.07 22.86
C GLN A 195 -22.72 9.43 22.48
N ARG A 196 -21.39 9.49 22.36
CA ARG A 196 -20.69 10.72 21.95
C ARG A 196 -21.07 11.16 20.53
N ASP A 197 -21.32 10.20 19.64
CA ASP A 197 -21.78 10.51 18.29
C ASP A 197 -23.19 11.09 18.31
N LEU A 198 -24.07 10.55 19.16
CA LEU A 198 -25.43 11.11 19.34
C LEU A 198 -25.37 12.55 19.86
N ASP A 199 -24.46 12.83 20.80
CA ASP A 199 -24.26 14.18 21.34
C ASP A 199 -23.71 15.14 20.26
N PHE A 200 -22.74 14.70 19.47
CA PHE A 200 -22.20 15.45 18.32
C PHE A 200 -23.30 15.75 17.29
N LEU A 201 -23.97 14.71 16.80
CA LEU A 201 -25.03 14.82 15.79
C LEU A 201 -26.19 15.69 16.28
N GLY A 202 -26.57 15.56 17.56
CA GLY A 202 -27.61 16.38 18.18
C GLY A 202 -27.27 17.86 18.16
N GLN A 203 -26.01 18.21 18.45
CA GLN A 203 -25.55 19.60 18.41
C GLN A 203 -25.45 20.16 16.99
N VAL A 204 -25.06 19.34 16.01
CA VAL A 204 -25.02 19.72 14.60
C VAL A 204 -26.44 19.96 14.09
N VAL A 205 -27.34 18.99 14.28
CA VAL A 205 -28.74 19.06 13.81
C VAL A 205 -29.49 20.26 14.39
N ALA A 206 -29.27 20.58 15.66
CA ALA A 206 -29.88 21.75 16.31
C ALA A 206 -29.47 23.10 15.69
N LYS A 207 -28.37 23.13 14.92
CA LYS A 207 -27.79 24.33 14.31
C LYS A 207 -27.92 24.35 12.78
N LEU A 208 -28.50 23.31 12.19
CA LEU A 208 -28.78 23.29 10.75
C LEU A 208 -29.82 24.37 10.41
N PRO A 209 -29.70 25.01 9.24
CA PRO A 209 -30.58 26.11 8.84
C PRO A 209 -32.04 25.68 8.67
N ASP A 210 -32.27 24.41 8.31
CA ASP A 210 -33.61 23.82 8.17
C ASP A 210 -33.58 22.34 8.58
N PRO A 211 -34.08 21.99 9.78
CA PRO A 211 -34.09 20.61 10.25
C PRO A 211 -35.22 19.76 9.65
N THR A 212 -36.06 20.34 8.79
CA THR A 212 -37.17 19.60 8.16
C THR A 212 -36.76 18.84 6.91
N ARG A 213 -35.60 19.18 6.33
CA ARG A 213 -35.02 18.53 5.15
C ARG A 213 -33.62 17.94 5.43
N PRO A 214 -33.13 17.04 4.57
CA PRO A 214 -31.74 16.59 4.63
C PRO A 214 -30.78 17.78 4.42
N PRO A 215 -29.68 17.87 5.20
CA PRO A 215 -28.67 18.88 4.99
C PRO A 215 -27.78 18.54 3.78
N SER A 216 -27.17 19.56 3.19
CA SER A 216 -25.99 19.35 2.35
C SER A 216 -24.73 19.20 3.21
N TYR A 217 -23.71 18.51 2.71
CA TYR A 217 -22.44 18.38 3.44
C TYR A 217 -21.78 19.74 3.70
N LEU A 218 -22.01 20.74 2.84
CA LEU A 218 -21.53 22.12 3.03
C LEU A 218 -22.23 22.82 4.20
N GLU A 219 -23.51 22.55 4.44
CA GLU A 219 -24.23 23.08 5.59
C GLU A 219 -23.73 22.46 6.91
N VAL A 220 -23.41 21.17 6.90
CA VAL A 220 -22.76 20.50 8.03
C VAL A 220 -21.40 21.15 8.31
N LEU A 221 -20.55 21.30 7.28
CA LEU A 221 -19.25 21.94 7.43
C LEU A 221 -19.36 23.39 7.93
N ALA A 222 -20.32 24.17 7.44
CA ALA A 222 -20.54 25.53 7.92
C ALA A 222 -20.84 25.59 9.43
N VAL A 223 -21.61 24.62 9.96
CA VAL A 223 -21.84 24.50 11.41
C VAL A 223 -20.54 24.14 12.13
N LEU A 224 -19.77 23.18 11.62
CA LEU A 224 -18.52 22.76 12.25
C LEU A 224 -17.45 23.86 12.21
N ASP A 225 -17.41 24.67 11.17
CA ASP A 225 -16.47 25.79 11.03
C ASP A 225 -16.85 26.96 11.93
N ALA A 226 -18.15 27.18 12.16
CA ALA A 226 -18.63 28.13 13.15
C ALA A 226 -18.35 27.68 14.60
N GLU A 227 -18.35 26.37 14.85
CA GLU A 227 -18.06 25.78 16.17
C GLU A 227 -17.04 24.63 16.10
N PRO A 228 -15.73 24.93 15.95
CA PRO A 228 -14.70 23.91 15.78
C PRO A 228 -14.61 22.90 16.93
N GLY A 229 -15.07 23.28 18.13
CA GLY A 229 -15.13 22.40 19.30
C GLY A 229 -16.02 21.16 19.12
N LEU A 230 -16.99 21.19 18.20
CA LEU A 230 -17.83 20.02 17.92
C LEU A 230 -17.02 18.84 17.37
N ARG A 231 -15.98 19.11 16.57
CA ARG A 231 -15.10 18.06 16.02
C ARG A 231 -14.37 17.28 17.11
N ALA A 232 -14.15 17.88 18.29
CA ALA A 232 -13.45 17.22 19.39
C ALA A 232 -14.29 16.14 20.10
N ILE A 233 -15.62 16.15 19.94
CA ILE A 233 -16.53 15.25 20.66
C ILE A 233 -16.28 13.79 20.29
N ASN A 234 -16.01 13.51 19.01
CA ASN A 234 -15.82 12.16 18.48
C ASN A 234 -14.46 11.94 17.78
N ALA A 235 -13.53 12.90 17.85
CA ALA A 235 -12.19 12.82 17.24
C ALA A 235 -11.33 11.61 17.67
N GLN A 236 -11.64 10.98 18.81
CA GLN A 236 -10.89 9.84 19.33
C GLN A 236 -11.38 8.48 18.80
N ILE A 237 -12.48 8.45 18.05
CA ILE A 237 -13.09 7.20 17.57
C ILE A 237 -12.53 6.87 16.18
N PRO A 238 -11.92 5.68 15.99
CA PRO A 238 -11.43 5.26 14.69
C PRO A 238 -12.57 5.14 13.67
N ARG A 239 -12.32 5.59 12.44
CA ARG A 239 -13.22 5.38 11.29
C ARG A 239 -13.48 3.88 11.07
N ASN A 240 -14.73 3.52 10.81
CA ASN A 240 -15.15 2.15 10.48
C ASN A 240 -14.74 1.05 11.48
N GLU A 241 -14.66 1.37 12.78
CA GLU A 241 -14.24 0.41 13.82
C GLU A 241 -15.06 -0.90 13.83
N GLY A 242 -16.36 -0.84 13.55
CA GLY A 242 -17.22 -2.03 13.45
C GLY A 242 -16.83 -2.96 12.29
N GLY A 243 -16.47 -2.37 11.14
CA GLY A 243 -15.90 -3.10 10.01
C GLY A 243 -14.56 -3.74 10.38
N ALA A 244 -13.64 -2.95 10.93
CA ALA A 244 -12.33 -3.43 11.37
C ALA A 244 -12.40 -4.56 12.41
N LYS A 245 -13.46 -4.62 13.24
CA LYS A 245 -13.70 -5.75 14.14
C LYS A 245 -14.09 -7.02 13.38
N SER A 246 -15.04 -6.93 12.44
CA SER A 246 -15.47 -8.09 11.65
C SER A 246 -14.30 -8.72 10.88
N TRP A 247 -13.40 -7.89 10.35
CA TRP A 247 -12.20 -8.35 9.64
C TRP A 247 -11.11 -8.90 10.57
N ARG A 248 -10.98 -8.39 11.80
CA ARG A 248 -10.10 -8.98 12.84
C ARG A 248 -10.48 -10.41 13.20
N GLU A 249 -11.78 -10.67 13.25
CA GLU A 249 -12.34 -11.98 13.61
C GLU A 249 -12.52 -12.89 12.38
N ALA A 250 -12.30 -12.35 11.18
CA ALA A 250 -12.47 -13.08 9.94
C ALA A 250 -11.46 -14.21 9.79
N PRO A 251 -11.85 -15.34 9.16
CA PRO A 251 -10.89 -16.34 8.74
C PRO A 251 -9.93 -15.72 7.72
N LEU A 252 -8.68 -16.19 7.76
CA LEU A 252 -7.68 -15.83 6.73
C LEU A 252 -8.20 -16.18 5.32
N PRO A 253 -7.74 -15.46 4.28
CA PRO A 253 -8.13 -15.74 2.90
C PRO A 253 -7.96 -17.22 2.55
N THR A 254 -8.99 -17.80 1.93
CA THR A 254 -8.95 -19.20 1.47
C THR A 254 -7.96 -19.34 0.32
N PHE A 255 -7.01 -20.27 0.46
CA PHE A 255 -6.11 -20.65 -0.61
C PHE A 255 -6.82 -21.56 -1.64
N LEU A 256 -6.95 -21.08 -2.87
CA LEU A 256 -7.71 -21.69 -3.97
C LEU A 256 -6.91 -22.72 -4.78
N GLY A 257 -5.58 -22.80 -4.61
CA GLY A 257 -4.71 -23.73 -5.33
C GLY A 257 -3.69 -23.03 -6.24
N THR A 258 -2.97 -23.80 -7.08
CA THR A 258 -1.87 -23.32 -7.95
C THR A 258 -1.89 -23.89 -9.37
N GLU A 259 -3.03 -24.40 -9.83
CA GLU A 259 -3.10 -25.15 -11.09
C GLU A 259 -2.81 -24.26 -12.31
N ARG A 260 -3.32 -23.03 -12.34
CA ARG A 260 -3.01 -22.06 -13.39
C ARG A 260 -1.57 -21.57 -13.27
N THR A 261 -1.07 -21.32 -12.07
CA THR A 261 0.34 -20.99 -11.83
C THR A 261 1.28 -22.05 -12.41
N LYS A 262 1.04 -23.34 -12.16
CA LYS A 262 1.83 -24.45 -12.73
C LYS A 262 1.81 -24.45 -14.26
N SER A 263 0.64 -24.21 -14.86
CA SER A 263 0.48 -24.10 -16.31
C SER A 263 1.30 -22.95 -16.90
N TRP A 264 1.24 -21.77 -16.27
CA TRP A 264 2.05 -20.61 -16.66
C TRP A 264 3.54 -20.86 -16.48
N LEU A 265 3.95 -21.52 -15.39
CA LEU A 265 5.34 -21.86 -15.13
C LEU A 265 5.94 -22.70 -16.25
N LYS A 266 5.24 -23.77 -16.65
CA LYS A 266 5.64 -24.66 -17.76
C LYS A 266 5.79 -23.91 -19.08
N ARG A 267 5.01 -22.85 -19.31
CA ARG A 267 5.13 -21.99 -20.50
C ARG A 267 6.32 -21.05 -20.37
N ALA A 268 6.46 -20.37 -19.23
CA ALA A 268 7.51 -19.41 -18.97
C ALA A 268 8.90 -20.05 -19.03
N GLU A 269 9.10 -21.23 -18.44
CA GLU A 269 10.40 -21.91 -18.43
C GLU A 269 10.94 -22.27 -19.83
N LYS A 270 10.06 -22.38 -20.84
CA LYS A 270 10.49 -22.63 -22.22
C LYS A 270 11.16 -21.42 -22.88
N VAL A 271 10.82 -20.22 -22.43
CA VAL A 271 11.13 -18.98 -23.15
C VAL A 271 11.76 -17.89 -22.27
N ILE A 272 11.72 -18.04 -20.95
CA ILE A 272 12.28 -17.11 -19.97
C ILE A 272 13.16 -17.92 -19.00
N PRO A 273 14.49 -17.69 -18.98
CA PRO A 273 15.36 -18.29 -17.98
C PRO A 273 14.84 -18.04 -16.56
N LEU A 274 14.77 -19.11 -15.76
CA LEU A 274 14.25 -19.05 -14.38
C LEU A 274 12.79 -18.54 -14.27
N ALA A 275 12.05 -18.55 -15.38
CA ALA A 275 10.65 -18.14 -15.50
C ALA A 275 10.33 -16.69 -15.09
N SER A 276 11.34 -15.81 -15.01
CA SER A 276 11.15 -14.42 -14.61
C SER A 276 12.16 -13.48 -15.25
N GLN A 277 11.77 -12.22 -15.47
CA GLN A 277 12.66 -11.14 -15.94
C GLN A 277 13.51 -10.55 -14.80
N THR A 278 13.20 -10.88 -13.55
CA THR A 278 13.91 -10.38 -12.37
C THR A 278 14.29 -11.55 -11.49
N PHE A 279 15.58 -11.63 -11.10
CA PHE A 279 16.09 -12.75 -10.32
C PHE A 279 15.34 -12.92 -8.98
N SER A 280 15.07 -11.83 -8.27
CA SER A 280 14.31 -11.84 -7.01
C SER A 280 12.85 -12.27 -7.17
N LYS A 281 12.29 -12.22 -8.39
CA LYS A 281 10.94 -12.71 -8.72
C LYS A 281 10.97 -14.09 -9.39
N SER A 282 12.11 -14.77 -9.38
CA SER A 282 12.27 -16.09 -9.97
C SER A 282 11.53 -17.16 -9.16
N ARG A 283 11.11 -18.24 -9.84
CA ARG A 283 10.61 -19.45 -9.17
C ARG A 283 11.53 -20.01 -8.10
N ILE A 284 12.85 -19.80 -8.19
CA ILE A 284 13.81 -20.33 -7.21
C ILE A 284 13.89 -19.48 -5.93
N GLN A 285 13.11 -18.40 -5.86
CA GLN A 285 13.01 -17.55 -4.66
C GLN A 285 11.83 -17.92 -3.77
N TYR A 286 10.96 -18.80 -4.24
CA TYR A 286 9.75 -19.20 -3.54
C TYR A 286 9.73 -20.71 -3.31
N PRO A 287 9.06 -21.18 -2.24
CA PRO A 287 8.79 -22.60 -2.04
C PRO A 287 8.04 -23.21 -3.24
N GLU A 288 8.22 -24.50 -3.50
CA GLU A 288 7.46 -25.17 -4.54
C GLU A 288 5.94 -25.09 -4.27
N GLY A 289 5.15 -24.82 -5.30
CA GLY A 289 3.70 -24.59 -5.16
C GLY A 289 3.32 -23.21 -4.63
N ALA A 290 4.25 -22.25 -4.60
CA ALA A 290 3.96 -20.84 -4.36
C ALA A 290 3.27 -20.16 -5.57
N PRO A 291 2.53 -19.06 -5.36
CA PRO A 291 2.08 -18.19 -6.44
C PRO A 291 3.27 -17.56 -7.16
N LEU A 292 3.34 -17.68 -8.49
CA LEU A 292 4.45 -17.12 -9.29
C LEU A 292 4.00 -16.06 -10.29
N PHE A 293 2.71 -15.96 -10.57
CA PHE A 293 2.15 -15.06 -11.59
C PHE A 293 1.00 -14.26 -10.99
N LEU A 294 1.22 -12.96 -10.83
CA LEU A 294 0.18 -12.01 -10.43
C LEU A 294 -0.63 -11.55 -11.64
N THR A 295 -1.91 -11.24 -11.43
CA THR A 295 -2.79 -10.65 -12.43
C THR A 295 -2.96 -9.15 -12.22
N HIS A 296 -3.15 -8.72 -10.98
CA HIS A 296 -3.36 -7.33 -10.61
C HIS A 296 -3.06 -7.08 -9.13
N GLY A 297 -2.98 -5.79 -8.77
CA GLY A 297 -2.92 -5.30 -7.40
C GLY A 297 -3.80 -4.08 -7.22
N GLN A 298 -4.23 -3.84 -5.98
CA GLN A 298 -5.05 -2.71 -5.56
C GLN A 298 -4.76 -2.42 -4.09
N GLY A 299 -4.45 -1.16 -3.76
CA GLY A 299 -4.06 -0.77 -2.41
C GLY A 299 -2.83 -1.55 -1.95
N GLY A 300 -2.90 -2.15 -0.76
CA GLY A 300 -1.86 -3.01 -0.19
C GLY A 300 -1.92 -4.49 -0.61
N ARG A 301 -2.78 -4.86 -1.57
CA ARG A 301 -3.12 -6.26 -1.90
C ARG A 301 -2.85 -6.61 -3.36
N VAL A 302 -2.61 -7.90 -3.62
CA VAL A 302 -2.39 -8.47 -4.95
C VAL A 302 -3.15 -9.78 -5.14
N TRP A 303 -3.41 -10.15 -6.39
CA TRP A 303 -4.08 -11.40 -6.77
C TRP A 303 -3.25 -12.16 -7.80
N ASP A 304 -3.20 -13.48 -7.64
CA ASP A 304 -2.54 -14.35 -8.61
C ASP A 304 -3.48 -14.83 -9.74
N VAL A 305 -2.93 -15.62 -10.66
CA VAL A 305 -3.67 -16.21 -11.79
C VAL A 305 -4.71 -17.26 -11.36
N ASP A 306 -4.55 -17.83 -10.18
CA ASP A 306 -5.46 -18.81 -9.56
C ASP A 306 -6.61 -18.13 -8.78
N GLY A 307 -6.53 -16.81 -8.59
CA GLY A 307 -7.51 -16.01 -7.86
C GLY A 307 -7.21 -15.92 -6.36
N ASN A 308 -6.06 -16.41 -5.90
CA ASN A 308 -5.62 -16.24 -4.53
C ASN A 308 -5.36 -14.75 -4.27
N ARG A 309 -5.82 -14.25 -3.12
CA ARG A 309 -5.63 -12.86 -2.65
C ARG A 309 -4.52 -12.84 -1.60
N TYR A 310 -3.68 -11.81 -1.68
CA TYR A 310 -2.57 -11.62 -0.75
C TYR A 310 -2.46 -10.18 -0.27
N VAL A 311 -2.20 -9.99 1.03
CA VAL A 311 -1.55 -8.76 1.51
C VAL A 311 -0.10 -8.79 1.02
N ASP A 312 0.32 -7.78 0.28
CA ASP A 312 1.64 -7.76 -0.34
C ASP A 312 2.69 -7.08 0.53
N MET A 313 3.50 -7.90 1.21
CA MET A 313 4.63 -7.42 2.03
C MET A 313 5.93 -7.31 1.23
N VAL A 314 5.89 -7.56 -0.09
CA VAL A 314 7.00 -7.39 -1.03
C VAL A 314 6.90 -6.03 -1.74
N CYS A 315 5.67 -5.54 -1.99
CA CYS A 315 5.38 -4.24 -2.59
C CYS A 315 6.17 -4.01 -3.90
N GLY A 316 6.16 -5.01 -4.79
CA GLY A 316 6.83 -4.97 -6.09
C GLY A 316 8.37 -5.02 -6.05
N LEU A 317 8.98 -5.37 -4.90
CA LEU A 317 10.39 -5.17 -4.53
C LEU A 317 10.71 -3.72 -4.13
N LEU A 318 9.82 -3.11 -3.33
CA LEU A 318 9.90 -1.75 -2.77
C LEU A 318 9.52 -0.54 -3.66
N PRO A 319 9.19 -0.60 -4.96
CA PRO A 319 8.75 0.60 -5.69
C PRO A 319 7.34 1.05 -5.33
N VAL A 320 6.47 0.15 -4.85
CA VAL A 320 5.09 0.50 -4.50
C VAL A 320 5.07 1.04 -3.07
N VAL A 321 4.99 2.36 -2.94
CA VAL A 321 5.07 3.07 -1.66
C VAL A 321 3.72 3.65 -1.24
N LEU A 322 2.91 4.08 -2.21
CA LEU A 322 1.54 4.56 -1.96
C LEU A 322 0.53 3.41 -1.96
N GLY A 323 0.81 2.35 -2.72
CA GLY A 323 -0.11 1.25 -2.99
C GLY A 323 -0.37 1.10 -4.48
N TYR A 324 -0.92 -0.03 -4.87
CA TYR A 324 -1.31 -0.32 -6.26
C TYR A 324 -2.59 0.44 -6.65
N GLN A 325 -2.65 0.92 -7.90
CA GLN A 325 -3.78 1.72 -8.41
C GLN A 325 -4.07 2.96 -7.53
N ASP A 326 -3.00 3.67 -7.14
CA ASP A 326 -3.15 4.95 -6.45
C ASP A 326 -3.85 5.96 -7.38
N ALA A 327 -4.93 6.56 -6.91
CA ALA A 327 -5.79 7.38 -7.74
C ALA A 327 -5.08 8.60 -8.33
N ASP A 328 -4.17 9.23 -7.58
CA ASP A 328 -3.49 10.45 -8.02
C ASP A 328 -2.43 10.11 -9.08
N VAL A 329 -1.68 9.04 -8.84
CA VAL A 329 -0.65 8.55 -9.76
C VAL A 329 -1.27 8.03 -11.06
N ASP A 330 -2.31 7.19 -10.96
CA ASP A 330 -3.00 6.65 -12.13
C ASP A 330 -3.64 7.77 -12.97
N GLN A 331 -4.23 8.78 -12.31
CA GLN A 331 -4.83 9.92 -13.02
C GLN A 331 -3.75 10.73 -13.74
N ALA A 332 -2.63 11.05 -13.10
CA ALA A 332 -1.51 11.76 -13.74
C ALA A 332 -0.96 11.00 -14.95
N ILE A 333 -0.84 9.67 -14.86
CA ILE A 333 -0.44 8.81 -15.98
C ILE A 333 -1.48 8.88 -17.12
N ARG A 334 -2.77 8.79 -16.81
CA ARG A 334 -3.85 8.84 -17.82
C ARG A 334 -3.91 10.19 -18.53
N ASP A 335 -3.78 11.29 -17.78
CA ASP A 335 -3.77 12.64 -18.33
C ASP A 335 -2.56 12.85 -19.24
N GLN A 336 -1.38 12.37 -18.81
CA GLN A 336 -0.19 12.44 -19.66
C GLN A 336 -0.30 11.53 -20.89
N LEU A 337 -0.87 10.33 -20.76
CA LEU A 337 -1.12 9.44 -21.89
C LEU A 337 -2.00 10.10 -22.96
N GLY A 338 -2.97 10.92 -22.56
CA GLY A 338 -3.79 11.73 -23.47
C GLY A 338 -3.00 12.76 -24.29
N ARG A 339 -1.76 13.07 -23.90
CA ARG A 339 -0.86 14.05 -24.55
C ARG A 339 0.29 13.39 -25.32
N GLY A 340 0.57 12.12 -25.05
CA GLY A 340 1.69 11.36 -25.62
C GLY A 340 2.73 10.94 -24.58
N ILE A 341 3.64 10.04 -24.99
CA ILE A 341 4.55 9.31 -24.08
C ILE A 341 6.00 9.80 -24.20
N SER A 342 6.56 9.70 -25.41
CA SER A 342 7.94 10.07 -25.70
C SER A 342 7.97 10.99 -26.91
N PHE A 343 8.80 12.02 -26.84
CA PHE A 343 8.82 13.12 -27.80
C PHE A 343 10.25 13.35 -28.32
N SER A 344 10.35 14.02 -29.47
CA SER A 344 11.65 14.41 -30.05
C SER A 344 12.32 15.59 -29.33
N LEU A 345 11.58 16.30 -28.47
CA LEU A 345 12.05 17.42 -27.66
C LEU A 345 11.70 17.17 -26.19
N PRO A 346 12.45 17.76 -25.24
CA PRO A 346 12.14 17.68 -23.81
C PRO A 346 10.75 18.22 -23.48
N THR A 347 10.13 17.67 -22.44
CA THR A 347 8.84 18.18 -21.91
C THR A 347 9.07 19.06 -20.69
N SER A 348 8.09 19.91 -20.32
CA SER A 348 8.18 20.71 -19.09
C SER A 348 8.28 19.86 -17.81
N LEU A 349 7.77 18.62 -17.85
CA LEU A 349 7.79 17.70 -16.72
C LEU A 349 9.22 17.37 -16.26
N GLU A 350 10.21 17.42 -17.16
CA GLU A 350 11.61 17.22 -16.81
C GLU A 350 12.08 18.31 -15.83
N THR A 351 11.74 19.57 -16.12
CA THR A 351 12.06 20.71 -15.25
C THR A 351 11.25 20.66 -13.96
N GLU A 352 9.93 20.42 -14.06
CA GLU A 352 9.03 20.40 -12.91
C GLU A 352 9.39 19.32 -11.88
N LEU A 353 9.84 18.14 -12.32
CA LEU A 353 10.34 17.11 -11.42
C LEU A 353 11.72 17.50 -10.86
N ALA A 354 12.61 18.10 -11.66
CA ALA A 354 13.95 18.47 -11.21
C ALA A 354 13.88 19.50 -10.07
N GLU A 355 13.03 20.52 -10.20
CA GLU A 355 12.81 21.55 -9.18
C GLU A 355 12.32 20.96 -7.85
N ARG A 356 11.45 19.95 -7.88
CA ARG A 356 11.01 19.22 -6.68
C ARG A 356 12.17 18.48 -6.04
N LEU A 357 12.94 17.73 -6.82
CA LEU A 357 14.06 16.94 -6.32
C LEU A 357 15.14 17.83 -5.70
N THR A 358 15.49 18.96 -6.34
CA THR A 358 16.48 19.91 -5.79
C THR A 358 15.98 20.65 -4.55
N ARG A 359 14.66 20.83 -4.40
CA ARG A 359 14.06 21.39 -3.18
C ARG A 359 14.11 20.39 -2.01
N LEU A 360 13.86 19.12 -2.30
CA LEU A 360 13.60 18.09 -1.27
C LEU A 360 14.83 17.31 -0.84
N ILE A 361 15.82 17.13 -1.72
CA ILE A 361 16.98 16.27 -1.46
C ILE A 361 18.19 17.16 -1.14
N PRO A 362 18.80 17.03 0.06
CA PRO A 362 19.88 17.90 0.52
C PRO A 362 21.08 18.04 -0.43
N CYS A 363 21.54 16.97 -1.07
CA CYS A 363 22.68 17.03 -1.98
C CYS A 363 22.33 17.48 -3.40
N ALA A 364 21.04 17.64 -3.73
CA ALA A 364 20.60 17.83 -5.11
C ALA A 364 20.65 19.30 -5.53
N GLU A 365 21.74 19.70 -6.18
CA GLU A 365 21.82 20.99 -6.90
C GLU A 365 21.48 20.82 -8.40
N SER A 366 21.61 19.60 -8.92
CA SER A 366 21.30 19.24 -10.30
C SER A 366 20.85 17.78 -10.40
N VAL A 367 20.12 17.45 -11.47
CA VAL A 367 19.43 16.15 -11.63
C VAL A 367 19.60 15.61 -13.05
N ARG A 368 19.73 14.29 -13.18
CA ARG A 368 19.56 13.57 -14.44
C ARG A 368 18.74 12.30 -14.23
N TYR A 369 17.85 11.99 -15.18
CA TYR A 369 16.96 10.84 -15.09
C TYR A 369 17.50 9.59 -15.78
N GLY A 370 17.14 8.44 -15.22
CA GLY A 370 17.25 7.12 -15.82
C GLY A 370 15.93 6.35 -15.68
N LYS A 371 15.94 5.06 -16.00
CA LYS A 371 14.77 4.18 -15.85
C LYS A 371 14.94 3.13 -14.75
N ASN A 372 16.18 2.74 -14.47
CA ASN A 372 16.54 1.77 -13.45
C ASN A 372 17.49 2.40 -12.43
N GLY A 373 17.49 1.93 -11.19
CA GLY A 373 18.51 2.33 -10.20
C GLY A 373 19.94 2.08 -10.72
N THR A 374 20.12 0.98 -11.44
CA THR A 374 21.30 0.66 -12.27
C THR A 374 21.76 1.83 -13.16
N ASP A 375 20.85 2.53 -13.83
CA ASP A 375 21.24 3.65 -14.70
C ASP A 375 21.85 4.80 -13.88
N ALA A 376 21.23 5.10 -12.72
CA ALA A 376 21.67 6.14 -11.81
C ALA A 376 23.00 5.80 -11.12
N THR A 377 23.18 4.58 -10.62
CA THR A 377 24.43 4.17 -9.97
C THR A 377 25.59 4.11 -10.97
N SER A 378 25.35 3.65 -12.20
CA SER A 378 26.37 3.72 -13.26
C SER A 378 26.73 5.13 -13.67
N ALA A 379 25.74 6.04 -13.75
CA ALA A 379 25.99 7.45 -14.00
C ALA A 379 26.83 8.07 -12.89
N ALA A 380 26.53 7.78 -11.62
CA ALA A 380 27.29 8.27 -10.46
C ALA A 380 28.76 7.85 -10.52
N ILE A 381 29.04 6.58 -10.82
CA ILE A 381 30.42 6.08 -10.96
C ILE A 381 31.13 6.72 -12.14
N ARG A 382 30.45 6.89 -13.29
CA ARG A 382 31.04 7.55 -14.46
C ARG A 382 31.40 9.01 -14.16
N LEU A 383 30.51 9.74 -13.48
CA LEU A 383 30.74 11.12 -13.08
C LEU A 383 31.90 11.24 -12.10
N ALA A 384 31.94 10.38 -11.08
CA ALA A 384 33.04 10.40 -10.11
C ALA A 384 34.39 10.21 -10.81
N ARG A 385 34.49 9.24 -11.72
CA ARG A 385 35.73 9.01 -12.48
C ARG A 385 36.13 10.20 -13.35
N ALA A 386 35.17 10.80 -14.05
CA ALA A 386 35.40 11.97 -14.89
C ALA A 386 35.89 13.16 -14.07
N PHE A 387 35.18 13.47 -12.98
CA PHE A 387 35.48 14.58 -12.10
C PHE A 387 36.85 14.45 -11.41
N THR A 388 37.18 13.26 -10.89
CA THR A 388 38.44 13.06 -10.15
C THR A 388 39.62 12.67 -11.04
N GLY A 389 39.38 12.18 -12.26
CA GLY A 389 40.39 11.59 -13.13
C GLY A 389 40.99 10.27 -12.59
N ARG A 390 40.21 9.50 -11.84
CA ARG A 390 40.65 8.28 -11.12
C ARG A 390 39.77 7.08 -11.48
N ASP A 391 40.28 5.87 -11.28
CA ASP A 391 39.61 4.66 -11.79
C ASP A 391 38.91 3.81 -10.72
N HIS A 392 39.49 3.71 -9.52
CA HIS A 392 39.05 2.74 -8.53
C HIS A 392 37.81 3.20 -7.77
N ILE A 393 36.95 2.25 -7.43
CA ILE A 393 35.70 2.46 -6.69
C ILE A 393 35.69 1.58 -5.44
N ALA A 394 35.41 2.16 -4.28
CA ALA A 394 35.06 1.41 -3.07
C ALA A 394 33.53 1.25 -2.99
N THR A 395 33.04 0.09 -2.55
CA THR A 395 31.60 -0.19 -2.51
C THR A 395 31.16 -0.93 -1.25
N CYS A 396 29.96 -0.58 -0.75
CA CYS A 396 29.29 -1.28 0.33
C CYS A 396 27.78 -1.40 0.08
N GLY A 397 27.28 -2.61 -0.17
CA GLY A 397 25.86 -2.87 -0.43
C GLY A 397 25.60 -3.41 -1.84
N TYR A 398 24.35 -3.30 -2.30
CA TYR A 398 23.90 -3.72 -3.63
C TYR A 398 23.55 -2.54 -4.54
N HIS A 399 24.27 -2.41 -5.66
CA HIS A 399 24.16 -1.23 -6.56
C HIS A 399 23.73 -1.56 -7.99
N GLY A 400 23.13 -2.73 -8.20
CA GLY A 400 22.64 -3.20 -9.50
C GLY A 400 23.38 -4.41 -10.05
N TRP A 401 23.46 -4.52 -11.37
CA TRP A 401 24.00 -5.70 -12.07
C TRP A 401 25.02 -5.36 -13.17
N GLN A 402 25.39 -4.09 -13.32
CA GLN A 402 26.34 -3.62 -14.33
C GLN A 402 27.74 -4.10 -14.01
N ASP A 403 28.57 -4.23 -15.04
CA ASP A 403 29.92 -4.79 -15.00
C ASP A 403 30.78 -4.24 -13.86
N TRP A 404 30.73 -2.91 -13.63
CA TRP A 404 31.53 -2.24 -12.60
C TRP A 404 31.23 -2.77 -11.19
N TYR A 405 29.98 -3.10 -10.87
CA TYR A 405 29.58 -3.57 -9.55
C TYR A 405 29.52 -5.09 -9.49
N ILE A 406 28.82 -5.73 -10.44
CA ILE A 406 28.58 -7.18 -10.37
C ILE A 406 29.89 -7.97 -10.47
N GLY A 407 30.91 -7.39 -11.12
CA GLY A 407 32.27 -7.91 -11.20
C GLY A 407 32.94 -8.16 -9.83
N ALA A 408 32.55 -7.39 -8.80
CA ALA A 408 33.05 -7.53 -7.44
C ALA A 408 32.28 -8.59 -6.60
N THR A 409 31.25 -9.21 -7.18
CA THR A 409 30.40 -10.20 -6.47
C THR A 409 30.73 -11.64 -6.90
N THR A 410 30.08 -12.63 -6.28
CA THR A 410 30.18 -14.04 -6.72
C THR A 410 29.48 -14.34 -8.05
N ARG A 411 28.73 -13.39 -8.61
CA ARG A 411 27.96 -13.54 -9.87
C ARG A 411 28.63 -12.81 -11.05
N HIS A 412 29.96 -12.73 -11.07
CA HIS A 412 30.76 -11.98 -12.06
C HIS A 412 31.02 -12.71 -13.39
N LYS A 413 30.27 -13.77 -13.73
CA LYS A 413 30.49 -14.51 -14.99
C LYS A 413 30.20 -13.59 -16.18
N GLY A 414 31.19 -13.42 -17.06
CA GLY A 414 31.12 -12.54 -18.24
C GLY A 414 31.82 -11.19 -18.06
N ILE A 415 32.28 -10.87 -16.85
CA ILE A 415 32.96 -9.59 -16.57
C ILE A 415 34.49 -9.76 -16.73
N PRO A 416 35.17 -8.95 -17.55
CA PRO A 416 36.63 -9.00 -17.72
C PRO A 416 37.39 -8.74 -16.43
N GLN A 417 38.54 -9.40 -16.25
CA GLN A 417 39.40 -9.21 -15.06
C GLN A 417 39.78 -7.74 -14.85
N ALA A 418 40.17 -7.03 -15.92
CA ALA A 418 40.54 -5.62 -15.86
C ALA A 418 39.41 -4.72 -15.33
N VAL A 419 38.13 -5.08 -15.51
CA VAL A 419 37.00 -4.33 -14.93
C VAL A 419 36.82 -4.70 -13.45
N ARG A 420 37.01 -5.98 -13.11
CA ARG A 420 36.85 -6.48 -11.74
C ARG A 420 37.87 -5.88 -10.77
N GLU A 421 39.10 -5.66 -11.24
CA GLU A 421 40.20 -5.08 -10.45
C GLU A 421 39.97 -3.61 -10.05
N LEU A 422 38.99 -2.93 -10.65
CA LEU A 422 38.68 -1.52 -10.37
C LEU A 422 37.68 -1.32 -9.22
N THR A 423 37.05 -2.38 -8.70
CA THR A 423 36.00 -2.25 -7.68
C THR A 423 36.33 -3.08 -6.45
N HIS A 424 36.31 -2.43 -5.29
CA HIS A 424 36.74 -2.99 -4.01
C HIS A 424 35.61 -2.97 -2.99
N THR A 425 35.28 -4.11 -2.39
CA THR A 425 34.23 -4.20 -1.36
C THR A 425 34.78 -3.89 0.03
N VAL A 426 34.04 -3.10 0.81
CA VAL A 426 34.33 -2.86 2.23
C VAL A 426 33.16 -3.29 3.13
N PRO A 427 33.42 -3.75 4.37
CA PRO A 427 32.35 -4.03 5.33
C PRO A 427 31.60 -2.76 5.74
N TYR A 428 30.28 -2.89 5.93
CA TYR A 428 29.44 -1.81 6.45
C TYR A 428 29.82 -1.49 7.91
N ASN A 429 29.78 -0.22 8.33
CA ASN A 429 30.13 0.21 9.69
C ASN A 429 31.59 -0.10 10.12
N ASP A 430 32.52 -0.24 9.18
CA ASP A 430 33.95 -0.48 9.42
C ASP A 430 34.80 0.63 8.76
N LEU A 431 35.02 1.71 9.51
CA LEU A 431 35.79 2.87 9.04
C LEU A 431 37.27 2.53 8.85
N GLU A 432 37.82 1.66 9.70
CA GLU A 432 39.22 1.25 9.60
C GLU A 432 39.49 0.43 8.34
N ALA A 433 38.54 -0.42 7.91
CA ALA A 433 38.66 -1.14 6.65
C ALA A 433 38.68 -0.20 5.45
N VAL A 434 37.89 0.88 5.48
CA VAL A 434 37.90 1.92 4.45
C VAL A 434 39.26 2.63 4.44
N ASP A 435 39.74 3.08 5.60
CA ASP A 435 41.03 3.78 5.71
C ASP A 435 42.20 2.91 5.21
N ARG A 436 42.24 1.64 5.63
CA ARG A 436 43.25 0.69 5.15
C ARG A 436 43.22 0.52 3.64
N LEU A 437 42.02 0.42 3.04
CA LEU A 437 41.85 0.25 1.60
C LEU A 437 42.33 1.49 0.82
N PHE A 438 41.93 2.68 1.26
CA PHE A 438 42.29 3.95 0.62
C PHE A 438 43.78 4.27 0.79
N SER A 439 44.34 3.99 1.96
CA SER A 439 45.78 4.13 2.22
C SER A 439 46.62 3.19 1.35
N ALA A 440 46.12 1.98 1.03
CA ALA A 440 46.82 1.04 0.15
C ALA A 440 46.81 1.47 -1.33
N HIS A 441 45.84 2.29 -1.77
CA HIS A 441 45.74 2.79 -3.15
C HIS A 441 45.63 4.31 -3.17
N LYS A 442 46.65 4.97 -2.62
CA LYS A 442 46.68 6.42 -2.45
C LYS A 442 46.38 7.14 -3.78
N ASP A 443 45.44 8.08 -3.73
CA ASP A 443 45.04 8.95 -4.85
C ASP A 443 44.47 8.21 -6.08
N GLN A 444 44.04 6.96 -5.94
CA GLN A 444 43.51 6.15 -7.05
C GLN A 444 41.98 5.96 -7.02
N PHE A 445 41.32 6.29 -5.91
CA PHE A 445 39.87 6.15 -5.77
C PHE A 445 39.13 7.38 -6.27
N ALA A 446 38.17 7.16 -7.17
CA ALA A 446 37.24 8.19 -7.63
C ALA A 446 36.07 8.37 -6.65
N ALA A 447 35.54 7.27 -6.11
CA ALA A 447 34.42 7.32 -5.17
C ALA A 447 34.37 6.13 -4.22
N LEU A 448 33.68 6.36 -3.10
CA LEU A 448 33.02 5.32 -2.31
C LEU A 448 31.51 5.42 -2.52
N ILE A 449 30.88 4.34 -2.97
CA ILE A 449 29.43 4.21 -3.08
C ILE A 449 28.87 3.26 -2.03
N MET A 450 27.79 3.64 -1.35
CA MET A 450 27.14 2.76 -0.37
C MET A 450 25.63 2.94 -0.26
N GLU A 451 24.92 1.88 0.13
CA GLU A 451 23.57 2.01 0.67
C GLU A 451 23.67 2.64 2.08
N PRO A 452 23.08 3.81 2.37
CA PRO A 452 23.26 4.49 3.65
C PRO A 452 22.68 3.73 4.86
N MET A 453 21.78 2.79 4.59
CA MET A 453 21.27 1.82 5.56
C MET A 453 20.57 0.65 4.82
N ASN A 454 20.44 -0.49 5.51
CA ASN A 454 19.63 -1.62 5.06
C ASN A 454 18.90 -2.30 6.24
N ALA A 455 19.23 -3.54 6.56
CA ALA A 455 18.85 -4.23 7.79
C ALA A 455 19.52 -3.63 9.04
N THR A 456 20.64 -2.92 8.87
CA THR A 456 21.43 -2.36 9.96
C THR A 456 21.58 -0.85 9.79
N ASP A 457 21.39 -0.12 10.89
CA ASP A 457 21.63 1.33 10.93
C ASP A 457 23.13 1.64 10.90
N PRO A 458 23.53 2.82 10.38
CA PRO A 458 24.88 3.31 10.60
C PRO A 458 25.14 3.47 12.10
N LYS A 459 26.36 3.13 12.56
CA LYS A 459 26.79 3.46 13.92
C LYS A 459 26.75 4.99 14.11
N PRO A 460 26.48 5.50 15.33
CA PRO A 460 26.54 6.94 15.59
C PRO A 460 27.85 7.54 15.08
N GLY A 461 27.78 8.65 14.33
CA GLY A 461 28.94 9.33 13.74
C GLY A 461 29.47 8.72 12.43
N TYR A 462 29.24 7.43 12.17
CA TYR A 462 29.91 6.70 11.08
C TYR A 462 29.77 7.34 9.70
N LEU A 463 28.57 7.77 9.30
CA LEU A 463 28.38 8.36 7.97
C LEU A 463 29.13 9.69 7.80
N GLN A 464 29.21 10.50 8.86
CA GLN A 464 29.96 11.76 8.84
C GLN A 464 31.47 11.48 8.81
N ASP A 465 31.96 10.61 9.68
CA ASP A 465 33.37 10.21 9.71
C ASP A 465 33.82 9.57 8.39
N LEU A 466 32.94 8.78 7.77
CA LEU A 466 33.18 8.18 6.46
C LEU A 466 33.29 9.24 5.37
N LYS A 467 32.41 10.24 5.37
CA LYS A 467 32.47 11.36 4.44
C LYS A 467 33.81 12.10 4.56
N ASP A 468 34.19 12.45 5.79
CA ASP A 468 35.41 13.19 6.06
C ASP A 468 36.65 12.38 5.64
N LEU A 469 36.66 11.07 5.91
CA LEU A 469 37.72 10.17 5.46
C LEU A 469 37.80 10.11 3.92
N VAL A 470 36.69 9.85 3.23
CA VAL A 470 36.65 9.77 1.76
C VAL A 470 37.12 11.08 1.12
N HIS A 471 36.70 12.22 1.65
CA HIS A 471 37.11 13.55 1.19
C HIS A 471 38.60 13.84 1.46
N SER A 472 39.15 13.36 2.58
CA SER A 472 40.58 13.51 2.89
C SER A 472 41.49 12.81 1.86
N HIS A 473 40.96 11.81 1.15
CA HIS A 473 41.64 11.15 0.04
C HIS A 473 41.28 11.73 -1.33
N GLY A 474 40.47 12.79 -1.41
CA GLY A 474 40.06 13.44 -2.65
C GLY A 474 39.10 12.60 -3.51
N ALA A 475 38.39 11.64 -2.93
CA ALA A 475 37.35 10.86 -3.59
C ALA A 475 35.96 11.42 -3.25
N LEU A 476 34.94 11.04 -4.02
CA LEU A 476 33.54 11.41 -3.76
C LEU A 476 32.82 10.36 -2.91
N LEU A 477 31.94 10.81 -2.02
CA LEU A 477 30.98 9.95 -1.33
C LEU A 477 29.65 9.91 -2.12
N VAL A 478 29.20 8.70 -2.46
CA VAL A 478 27.95 8.47 -3.18
C VAL A 478 27.00 7.65 -2.33
N PHE A 479 25.78 8.15 -2.11
CA PHE A 479 24.71 7.37 -1.49
C PHE A 479 23.81 6.71 -2.52
N ASP A 480 23.70 5.39 -2.47
CA ASP A 480 22.67 4.65 -3.17
C ASP A 480 21.38 4.67 -2.34
N GLU A 481 20.52 5.62 -2.69
CA GLU A 481 19.24 5.88 -2.04
C GLU A 481 18.06 5.28 -2.81
N VAL A 482 18.31 4.31 -3.71
CA VAL A 482 17.27 3.71 -4.55
C VAL A 482 16.20 3.00 -3.70
N ILE A 483 16.52 2.58 -2.46
CA ILE A 483 15.54 2.04 -1.50
C ILE A 483 15.14 3.06 -0.44
N THR A 484 16.10 3.79 0.14
CA THR A 484 15.87 4.65 1.31
C THR A 484 15.13 5.94 0.95
N GLY A 485 15.36 6.46 -0.26
CA GLY A 485 14.71 7.66 -0.81
C GLY A 485 13.20 7.51 -0.90
N PHE A 486 12.46 8.57 -0.52
CA PHE A 486 10.99 8.62 -0.56
C PHE A 486 10.29 7.52 0.27
N ARG A 487 11.00 6.87 1.19
CA ARG A 487 10.47 5.79 2.04
C ARG A 487 10.63 6.08 3.51
N TYR A 488 11.85 6.40 3.95
CA TYR A 488 12.11 6.75 5.35
C TYR A 488 11.92 8.24 5.63
N ALA A 489 12.26 9.06 4.65
CA ALA A 489 12.00 10.49 4.57
C ALA A 489 11.87 10.88 3.09
N VAL A 490 11.14 11.96 2.79
CA VAL A 490 11.00 12.45 1.42
C VAL A 490 12.38 12.78 0.82
N GLY A 491 13.23 13.48 1.57
CA GLY A 491 14.62 13.77 1.19
C GLY A 491 15.63 12.64 1.42
N GLY A 492 15.19 11.40 1.63
CA GLY A 492 16.04 10.22 1.79
C GLY A 492 16.77 10.08 3.14
N ALA A 493 17.60 9.04 3.24
CA ALA A 493 18.44 8.72 4.38
C ALA A 493 19.42 9.85 4.72
N GLN A 494 19.89 10.62 3.73
CA GLN A 494 20.68 11.81 4.00
C GLN A 494 19.94 12.83 4.88
N SER A 495 18.61 12.97 4.71
CA SER A 495 17.78 13.81 5.58
C SER A 495 17.54 13.14 6.94
N LEU A 496 17.32 11.82 6.95
CA LEU A 496 17.10 11.04 8.17
C LEU A 496 18.31 11.07 9.12
N PHE A 497 19.52 10.97 8.58
CA PHE A 497 20.76 10.91 9.35
C PHE A 497 21.50 12.25 9.42
N GLY A 498 21.06 13.26 8.67
CA GLY A 498 21.69 14.58 8.65
C GLY A 498 23.09 14.60 8.02
N VAL A 499 23.37 13.70 7.06
CA VAL A 499 24.67 13.62 6.36
C VAL A 499 24.44 13.70 4.85
N THR A 500 25.01 14.72 4.22
CA THR A 500 24.85 15.01 2.79
C THR A 500 26.02 14.43 1.97
N PRO A 501 25.79 13.51 1.01
CA PRO A 501 26.82 12.98 0.11
C PRO A 501 27.13 13.98 -1.02
N ASP A 502 28.10 13.65 -1.89
CA ASP A 502 28.38 14.46 -3.09
C ASP A 502 27.40 14.14 -4.22
N LEU A 503 27.05 12.86 -4.36
CA LEU A 503 26.07 12.34 -5.31
C LEU A 503 25.14 11.37 -4.60
N ALA A 504 23.90 11.25 -5.10
CA ALA A 504 22.97 10.25 -4.64
C ALA A 504 22.10 9.69 -5.78
N SER A 505 21.80 8.39 -5.71
CA SER A 505 20.95 7.69 -6.68
C SER A 505 19.58 7.39 -6.08
N PHE A 506 18.50 7.74 -6.78
CA PHE A 506 17.11 7.54 -6.37
C PHE A 506 16.34 6.72 -7.41
N GLY A 507 15.21 6.14 -7.01
CA GLY A 507 14.32 5.39 -7.90
C GLY A 507 13.15 4.79 -7.11
N LYS A 508 12.71 3.58 -7.52
CA LYS A 508 11.68 2.78 -6.82
C LYS A 508 10.49 3.60 -6.33
N ALA A 509 10.47 3.91 -5.02
CA ALA A 509 9.37 4.60 -4.33
C ALA A 509 9.03 5.94 -5.00
N MET A 510 10.02 6.63 -5.58
CA MET A 510 9.83 7.90 -6.28
C MET A 510 8.77 7.82 -7.39
N GLY A 511 8.61 6.67 -8.06
CA GLY A 511 7.65 6.51 -9.16
C GLY A 511 6.42 5.68 -8.83
N ASN A 512 6.23 5.25 -7.57
CA ASN A 512 5.18 4.34 -7.12
C ASN A 512 4.91 3.14 -8.08
N GLY A 513 5.96 2.55 -8.65
CA GLY A 513 5.86 1.43 -9.60
C GLY A 513 6.20 1.74 -11.05
N MET A 514 6.21 3.01 -11.47
CA MET A 514 6.68 3.41 -12.80
C MET A 514 8.21 3.36 -12.90
N PRO A 515 8.78 3.00 -14.08
CA PRO A 515 10.22 2.93 -14.26
C PRO A 515 10.83 4.33 -14.31
N ILE A 516 11.47 4.73 -13.22
CA ILE A 516 12.21 5.98 -13.11
C ILE A 516 13.32 5.86 -12.08
N SER A 517 14.45 6.49 -12.37
CA SER A 517 15.53 6.75 -11.42
C SER A 517 16.07 8.14 -11.63
N ALA A 518 16.79 8.65 -10.64
CA ALA A 518 17.47 9.94 -10.73
C ALA A 518 18.86 9.81 -10.12
N ILE A 519 19.86 10.42 -10.76
CA ILE A 519 21.13 10.76 -10.14
C ILE A 519 21.09 12.25 -9.84
N VAL A 520 21.41 12.60 -8.60
CA VAL A 520 21.40 13.98 -8.11
C VAL A 520 22.72 14.27 -7.39
N GLY A 521 23.13 15.54 -7.32
CA GLY A 521 24.33 15.92 -6.59
C GLY A 521 24.71 17.37 -6.79
N ARG A 522 25.91 17.70 -6.29
CA ARG A 522 26.59 18.98 -6.46
C ARG A 522 26.74 19.36 -7.94
N ALA A 523 26.55 20.63 -8.27
CA ALA A 523 26.47 21.12 -9.65
C ALA A 523 27.82 21.10 -10.40
N ASP A 524 28.94 21.19 -9.68
CA ASP A 524 30.29 21.00 -10.23
C ASP A 524 30.51 19.58 -10.76
N VAL A 525 30.14 18.53 -10.02
CA VAL A 525 30.27 17.15 -10.50
C VAL A 525 29.24 16.82 -11.57
N MET A 526 28.00 17.28 -11.40
CA MET A 526 26.93 17.00 -12.37
C MET A 526 27.20 17.63 -13.75
N ARG A 527 27.92 18.76 -13.82
CA ARG A 527 28.31 19.41 -15.09
C ARG A 527 29.20 18.55 -15.97
N GLU A 528 29.92 17.58 -15.43
CA GLU A 528 30.68 16.60 -16.24
C GLU A 528 29.78 15.86 -17.25
N MET A 529 28.46 15.76 -17.00
CA MET A 529 27.49 15.19 -17.95
C MET A 529 27.38 15.94 -19.28
N GLU A 530 27.88 17.17 -19.38
CA GLU A 530 27.96 17.90 -20.65
C GLU A 530 28.95 17.23 -21.62
N ASP A 531 30.02 16.63 -21.09
CA ASP A 531 31.08 15.99 -21.88
C ASP A 531 31.03 14.45 -21.81
N VAL A 532 30.64 13.86 -20.66
CA VAL A 532 30.53 12.41 -20.54
C VAL A 532 29.22 11.89 -21.13
N PHE A 533 29.31 10.81 -21.90
CA PHE A 533 28.12 10.25 -22.54
C PHE A 533 27.24 9.50 -21.53
N ILE A 534 26.17 10.15 -21.07
CA ILE A 534 25.08 9.55 -20.27
C ILE A 534 23.75 9.95 -20.91
N SER A 535 23.21 9.04 -21.71
CA SER A 535 21.99 9.27 -22.49
C SER A 535 21.20 7.98 -22.66
N GLY A 536 19.89 8.11 -22.84
CA GLY A 536 18.99 7.01 -23.13
C GLY A 536 17.73 7.51 -23.82
N THR A 537 17.22 6.74 -24.79
CA THR A 537 16.03 7.09 -25.59
C THR A 537 14.81 7.45 -24.75
N PHE A 538 14.66 6.81 -23.59
CA PHE A 538 13.52 7.03 -22.70
C PHE A 538 13.83 7.98 -21.52
N GLY A 539 14.99 8.64 -21.48
CA GLY A 539 15.40 9.46 -20.32
C GLY A 539 14.34 10.49 -19.89
N GLY A 540 13.73 11.19 -20.87
CA GLY A 540 12.65 12.16 -20.65
C GLY A 540 11.24 11.62 -20.95
N GLU A 541 11.02 10.31 -20.94
CA GLU A 541 9.70 9.73 -21.19
C GLU A 541 8.68 10.18 -20.11
N ALA A 542 7.55 10.69 -20.57
CA ALA A 542 6.69 11.60 -19.80
C ALA A 542 5.76 10.92 -18.78
N LEU A 543 5.33 9.67 -19.00
CA LEU A 543 4.44 8.97 -18.05
C LEU A 543 5.14 8.74 -16.71
N SER A 544 6.41 8.32 -16.74
CA SER A 544 7.20 8.14 -15.52
C SER A 544 7.47 9.46 -14.79
N LEU A 545 7.69 10.56 -15.51
CA LEU A 545 7.88 11.88 -14.92
C LEU A 545 6.60 12.37 -14.24
N ALA A 546 5.45 12.25 -14.93
CA ALA A 546 4.14 12.59 -14.37
C ALA A 546 3.81 11.75 -13.13
N ALA A 547 4.08 10.44 -13.17
CA ALA A 547 3.87 9.55 -12.03
C ALA A 547 4.74 9.93 -10.82
N ALA A 548 6.00 10.29 -11.06
CA ALA A 548 6.90 10.71 -9.99
C ALA A 548 6.48 12.05 -9.36
N ILE A 549 6.08 13.01 -10.19
CA ILE A 549 5.53 14.29 -9.71
C ILE A 549 4.29 14.04 -8.84
N ALA A 550 3.32 13.27 -9.32
CA ALA A 550 2.10 12.96 -8.56
C ALA A 550 2.40 12.21 -7.25
N THR A 551 3.37 11.29 -7.28
CA THR A 551 3.81 10.56 -6.09
C THR A 551 4.40 11.50 -5.03
N ILE A 552 5.31 12.40 -5.44
CA ILE A 552 5.96 13.36 -4.55
C ILE A 552 4.95 14.39 -4.03
N ASP A 553 4.09 14.94 -4.89
CA ASP A 553 3.07 15.92 -4.51
C ASP A 553 2.10 15.32 -3.47
N LYS A 554 1.76 14.03 -3.61
CA LYS A 554 0.96 13.32 -2.59
C LYS A 554 1.72 13.16 -1.29
N MET A 555 3.01 12.80 -1.33
CA MET A 555 3.84 12.69 -0.12
C MET A 555 4.02 14.01 0.63
N GLU A 556 4.04 15.15 -0.07
CA GLU A 556 4.09 16.47 0.56
C GLU A 556 2.72 16.89 1.15
N ARG A 557 1.62 16.43 0.55
CA ARG A 557 0.24 16.77 0.95
C ARG A 557 -0.29 15.88 2.08
N GLU A 558 0.05 14.60 2.08
CA GLU A 558 -0.50 13.57 2.97
C GLU A 558 0.59 13.01 3.89
N PRO A 559 0.22 12.48 5.08
CA PRO A 559 1.18 11.95 6.06
C PRO A 559 1.70 10.56 5.65
N VAL A 560 2.24 10.45 4.43
CA VAL A 560 2.65 9.19 3.83
C VAL A 560 3.78 8.57 4.64
N ILE A 561 4.86 9.32 4.86
CA ILE A 561 6.04 8.83 5.58
C ILE A 561 5.66 8.45 7.02
N GLU A 562 4.92 9.29 7.72
CA GLU A 562 4.45 9.06 9.08
C GLU A 562 3.61 7.78 9.18
N LYS A 563 2.70 7.56 8.23
CA LYS A 563 1.90 6.33 8.19
C LYS A 563 2.76 5.09 7.94
N LEU A 564 3.78 5.15 7.07
CA LEU A 564 4.71 4.04 6.85
C LEU A 564 5.47 3.69 8.16
N TRP A 565 5.91 4.69 8.92
CA TRP A 565 6.54 4.46 10.22
C TRP A 565 5.55 3.83 11.21
N SER A 566 4.34 4.37 11.32
CA SER A 566 3.32 3.89 12.24
C SER A 566 2.91 2.44 11.96
N LEU A 567 2.56 2.12 10.70
CA LEU A 567 2.19 0.77 10.27
C LEU A 567 3.34 -0.23 10.47
N GLY A 568 4.55 0.18 10.07
CA GLY A 568 5.75 -0.63 10.22
C GLY A 568 6.07 -0.97 11.67
N THR A 569 5.92 -0.02 12.58
CA THR A 569 6.12 -0.22 14.03
C THR A 569 5.08 -1.18 14.60
N ARG A 570 3.79 -0.95 14.31
CA ARG A 570 2.70 -1.82 14.77
C ARG A 570 2.91 -3.28 14.36
N LEU A 571 3.29 -3.50 13.10
CA LEU A 571 3.59 -4.84 12.60
C LEU A 571 4.83 -5.43 13.27
N ALA A 572 5.90 -4.65 13.44
CA ALA A 572 7.11 -5.12 14.10
C ALA A 572 6.87 -5.53 15.55
N ASP A 573 6.13 -4.73 16.30
CA ASP A 573 5.79 -5.00 17.70
C ASP A 573 4.89 -6.24 17.82
N GLY A 574 3.88 -6.36 16.95
CA GLY A 574 3.03 -7.53 16.89
C GLY A 574 3.82 -8.80 16.57
N VAL A 575 4.73 -8.75 15.59
CA VAL A 575 5.60 -9.88 15.26
C VAL A 575 6.51 -10.24 16.44
N ALA A 576 7.12 -9.26 17.12
CA ALA A 576 7.97 -9.51 18.28
C ALA A 576 7.22 -10.21 19.43
N GLN A 577 5.98 -9.80 19.70
CA GLN A 577 5.11 -10.47 20.68
C GLN A 577 4.80 -11.90 20.27
N LEU A 578 4.54 -12.16 18.98
CA LEU A 578 4.25 -13.49 18.48
C LEU A 578 5.48 -14.41 18.50
N THR A 579 6.66 -13.91 18.13
CA THR A 579 7.91 -14.68 18.23
C THR A 579 8.23 -15.01 19.69
N GLN A 580 7.90 -14.15 20.63
CA GLN A 580 8.02 -14.43 22.06
C GLN A 580 7.01 -15.48 22.52
N LYS A 581 5.73 -15.34 22.15
CA LYS A 581 4.64 -16.27 22.46
C LYS A 581 4.98 -17.71 22.07
N HIS A 582 5.62 -17.92 20.92
CA HIS A 582 5.99 -19.24 20.40
C HIS A 582 7.41 -19.69 20.78
N GLY A 583 8.17 -18.92 21.56
CA GLY A 583 9.53 -19.27 21.95
C GLY A 583 10.55 -19.26 20.81
N LEU A 584 10.33 -18.45 19.76
CA LEU A 584 11.14 -18.39 18.54
C LEU A 584 11.92 -17.08 18.38
N SER A 585 12.01 -16.26 19.43
CA SER A 585 12.64 -14.92 19.37
C SER A 585 14.13 -14.95 19.02
N ASP A 586 14.84 -16.04 19.33
CA ASP A 586 16.25 -16.22 18.97
C ASP A 586 16.44 -16.86 17.58
N ILE A 587 15.35 -17.30 16.94
CA ILE A 587 15.39 -18.04 15.67
C ILE A 587 14.87 -17.21 14.51
N ILE A 588 13.75 -16.50 14.69
CA ILE A 588 13.09 -15.68 13.67
C ILE A 588 12.91 -14.27 14.22
N THR A 589 13.52 -13.29 13.56
CA THR A 589 13.43 -11.87 13.94
C THR A 589 13.20 -10.97 12.73
N LEU A 590 12.77 -9.73 12.98
CA LEU A 590 12.72 -8.69 11.96
C LEU A 590 13.82 -7.64 12.20
N VAL A 591 14.69 -7.46 11.20
CA VAL A 591 15.80 -6.48 11.20
C VAL A 591 15.52 -5.32 10.24
N GLY A 592 16.17 -4.18 10.44
CA GLY A 592 15.88 -2.93 9.72
C GLY A 592 14.88 -2.03 10.44
N ARG A 593 14.42 -0.96 9.77
CA ARG A 593 13.54 0.07 10.34
C ARG A 593 12.08 -0.12 9.94
N ALA A 594 11.15 0.38 10.75
CA ALA A 594 9.71 0.13 10.64
C ALA A 594 9.15 0.14 9.19
N PRO A 595 9.38 1.16 8.34
CA PRO A 595 8.87 1.17 6.97
C PRO A 595 9.34 0.01 6.05
N TRP A 596 10.48 -0.60 6.37
CA TRP A 596 11.04 -1.74 5.65
C TRP A 596 11.90 -2.59 6.59
N LYS A 597 11.37 -3.77 6.94
CA LYS A 597 12.08 -4.80 7.69
C LYS A 597 12.34 -6.04 6.83
N ILE A 598 13.36 -6.79 7.19
CA ILE A 598 13.74 -8.06 6.57
C ILE A 598 13.64 -9.14 7.65
N ILE A 599 13.16 -10.33 7.29
CA ILE A 599 13.21 -11.48 8.18
C ILE A 599 14.65 -12.00 8.27
N SER A 600 15.15 -12.12 9.49
CA SER A 600 16.38 -12.82 9.79
C SER A 600 16.03 -14.16 10.41
N VAL A 601 16.61 -15.22 9.87
CA VAL A 601 16.45 -16.58 10.37
C VAL A 601 17.83 -17.17 10.59
N VAL A 602 18.06 -17.75 11.76
CA VAL A 602 19.30 -18.45 12.11
C VAL A 602 19.07 -19.96 12.21
N ASP A 603 20.16 -20.72 12.21
CA ASP A 603 20.09 -22.17 12.35
C ASP A 603 19.58 -22.57 13.74
N HIS A 604 18.76 -23.60 13.78
CA HIS A 604 18.34 -24.28 15.01
C HIS A 604 19.13 -25.60 15.14
N PRO A 605 19.42 -26.12 16.36
CA PRO A 605 20.14 -27.38 16.54
C PRO A 605 19.57 -28.59 15.77
N THR A 606 18.28 -28.54 15.42
CA THR A 606 17.56 -29.63 14.71
C THR A 606 17.15 -29.28 13.27
N ALA A 607 17.40 -28.05 12.80
CA ALA A 607 17.02 -27.63 11.45
C ALA A 607 17.81 -26.40 10.97
N ARG A 608 18.21 -26.41 9.69
CA ARG A 608 18.84 -25.27 9.03
C ARG A 608 17.87 -24.12 8.80
N LYS A 609 18.40 -22.90 8.78
CA LYS A 609 17.64 -21.67 8.50
C LYS A 609 16.90 -21.70 7.17
N GLU A 610 17.44 -22.34 6.13
CA GLU A 610 16.76 -22.47 4.83
C GLU A 610 15.47 -23.30 4.94
N ALA A 611 15.49 -24.38 5.73
CA ALA A 611 14.33 -25.21 5.98
C ALA A 611 13.27 -24.45 6.78
N ILE A 612 13.67 -23.78 7.86
CA ILE A 612 12.79 -22.95 8.69
C ILE A 612 12.14 -21.86 7.84
N LYS A 613 12.94 -21.12 7.06
CA LYS A 613 12.47 -20.05 6.17
C LYS A 613 11.50 -20.57 5.11
N THR A 614 11.76 -21.76 4.56
CA THR A 614 10.89 -22.39 3.55
C THR A 614 9.53 -22.76 4.14
N LEU A 615 9.52 -23.43 5.30
CA LEU A 615 8.28 -23.78 5.99
C LEU A 615 7.49 -22.53 6.35
N PHE A 616 8.15 -21.53 6.94
CA PHE A 616 7.53 -20.26 7.29
C PHE A 616 6.91 -19.56 6.07
N ALA A 617 7.66 -19.41 4.98
CA ALA A 617 7.16 -18.79 3.75
C ALA A 617 6.00 -19.59 3.14
N HIS A 618 6.07 -20.92 3.16
CA HIS A 618 4.98 -21.78 2.68
C HIS A 618 3.67 -21.50 3.43
N HIS A 619 3.73 -21.37 4.76
CA HIS A 619 2.56 -21.05 5.58
C HIS A 619 2.04 -19.62 5.36
N MET A 620 2.93 -18.63 5.29
CA MET A 620 2.54 -17.23 5.04
C MET A 620 1.79 -17.09 3.71
N LEU A 621 2.30 -17.70 2.64
CA LEU A 621 1.68 -17.67 1.32
C LEU A 621 0.29 -18.31 1.34
N ARG A 622 0.13 -19.49 1.96
CA ARG A 622 -1.18 -20.16 2.07
C ARG A 622 -2.16 -19.45 3.00
N SER A 623 -1.66 -18.51 3.78
CA SER A 623 -2.41 -17.68 4.71
C SER A 623 -2.80 -16.31 4.13
N GLY A 624 -2.57 -16.10 2.83
CA GLY A 624 -2.93 -14.85 2.15
C GLY A 624 -1.95 -13.70 2.39
N VAL A 625 -0.67 -13.99 2.66
CA VAL A 625 0.40 -12.98 2.74
C VAL A 625 1.48 -13.28 1.71
N LEU A 626 1.65 -12.39 0.72
CA LEU A 626 2.74 -12.51 -0.24
C LEU A 626 4.03 -12.05 0.42
N PHE A 627 5.00 -12.95 0.45
CA PHE A 627 6.18 -12.78 1.27
C PHE A 627 7.43 -13.32 0.55
N LEU A 628 8.49 -12.50 0.52
CA LEU A 628 9.82 -12.89 0.04
C LEU A 628 10.88 -12.43 1.05
N ALA A 629 10.75 -12.89 2.30
CA ALA A 629 11.65 -12.50 3.38
C ALA A 629 11.68 -11.00 3.70
N SER A 630 10.73 -10.24 3.16
CA SER A 630 10.62 -8.79 3.27
C SER A 630 9.31 -8.45 3.95
N HIS A 631 9.35 -7.40 4.75
CA HIS A 631 8.22 -6.87 5.49
C HIS A 631 8.11 -5.38 5.18
N ASN A 632 7.58 -5.10 3.98
CA ASN A 632 7.49 -3.77 3.39
C ASN A 632 6.08 -3.24 3.56
N VAL A 633 5.93 -2.05 4.11
CA VAL A 633 4.64 -1.37 4.15
C VAL A 633 4.51 -0.35 3.02
N CYS A 634 3.28 -0.15 2.58
CA CYS A 634 2.86 0.93 1.69
C CYS A 634 1.73 1.74 2.35
N TYR A 635 1.50 2.95 1.85
CA TYR A 635 0.53 3.88 2.42
C TYR A 635 -0.91 3.33 2.41
N ALA A 636 -1.25 2.52 1.41
CA ALA A 636 -2.57 1.91 1.29
C ALA A 636 -2.80 0.69 2.19
N HIS A 637 -1.78 0.20 2.91
CA HIS A 637 -2.04 -0.82 3.95
C HIS A 637 -2.93 -0.23 5.04
N ASP A 638 -3.91 -1.04 5.46
CA ASP A 638 -4.90 -0.68 6.48
C ASP A 638 -4.84 -1.62 7.70
N ASP A 639 -5.75 -1.42 8.65
CA ASP A 639 -5.82 -2.26 9.84
C ASP A 639 -6.13 -3.72 9.49
N ASP A 640 -6.95 -3.97 8.46
CA ASP A 640 -7.31 -5.32 8.04
C ASP A 640 -6.08 -6.05 7.48
N ASP A 641 -5.26 -5.36 6.70
CA ASP A 641 -3.97 -5.88 6.23
C ASP A 641 -3.04 -6.23 7.39
N VAL A 642 -2.94 -5.36 8.40
CA VAL A 642 -2.13 -5.61 9.60
C VAL A 642 -2.61 -6.87 10.32
N ASN A 643 -3.93 -7.03 10.48
CA ASN A 643 -4.51 -8.19 11.16
C ASN A 643 -4.26 -9.48 10.38
N VAL A 644 -4.51 -9.49 9.06
CA VAL A 644 -4.22 -10.65 8.21
C VAL A 644 -2.76 -11.07 8.33
N VAL A 645 -1.84 -10.10 8.30
CA VAL A 645 -0.40 -10.37 8.45
C VAL A 645 -0.08 -10.97 9.81
N LEU A 646 -0.54 -10.38 10.91
CA LEU A 646 -0.25 -10.87 12.27
C LEU A 646 -0.89 -12.24 12.54
N THR A 647 -2.10 -12.49 12.06
CA THR A 647 -2.74 -13.81 12.17
C THR A 647 -2.01 -14.87 11.34
N ALA A 648 -1.52 -14.52 10.14
CA ALA A 648 -0.68 -15.42 9.35
C ALA A 648 0.65 -15.73 10.04
N TRP A 649 1.29 -14.72 10.65
CA TRP A 649 2.49 -14.89 11.46
C TRP A 649 2.26 -15.83 12.64
N ASP A 650 1.18 -15.65 13.41
CA ASP A 650 0.87 -16.50 14.57
C ASP A 650 0.74 -17.97 14.17
N LYS A 651 0.03 -18.26 13.06
CA LYS A 651 -0.12 -19.62 12.53
C LYS A 651 1.21 -20.19 12.02
N ALA A 652 1.97 -19.41 11.25
CA ALA A 652 3.24 -19.87 10.70
C ALA A 652 4.26 -20.16 11.81
N LEU A 653 4.35 -19.29 12.82
CA LEU A 653 5.22 -19.50 13.99
C LEU A 653 4.78 -20.71 14.81
N SER A 654 3.47 -20.90 15.02
CA SER A 654 2.95 -22.09 15.71
C SER A 654 3.37 -23.39 15.01
N THR A 655 3.26 -23.45 13.67
CA THR A 655 3.69 -24.62 12.91
C THR A 655 5.19 -24.83 12.96
N VAL A 656 6.00 -23.77 12.80
CA VAL A 656 7.46 -23.87 12.91
C VAL A 656 7.88 -24.37 14.30
N ALA A 657 7.29 -23.83 15.37
CA ALA A 657 7.59 -24.25 16.74
C ALA A 657 7.26 -25.74 16.96
N ALA A 658 6.09 -26.19 16.46
CA ALA A 658 5.69 -27.59 16.55
C ALA A 658 6.66 -28.52 15.81
N GLU A 659 7.04 -28.19 14.57
CA GLU A 659 7.95 -29.02 13.77
C GLU A 659 9.38 -29.04 14.35
N LEU A 660 9.88 -27.90 14.85
CA LEU A 660 11.18 -27.85 15.54
C LEU A 660 11.20 -28.72 16.79
N ALA A 661 10.12 -28.73 17.58
CA ALA A 661 9.99 -29.56 18.78
C ALA A 661 10.03 -31.07 18.47
N THR A 662 9.62 -31.49 17.27
CA THR A 662 9.75 -32.90 16.86
C THR A 662 11.16 -33.30 16.45
N GLY A 663 12.03 -32.33 16.11
CA GLY A 663 13.33 -32.56 15.50
C GLY A 663 13.28 -33.13 14.08
N GLN A 664 12.10 -33.13 13.44
CA GLN A 664 11.87 -33.73 12.11
C GLN A 664 11.52 -32.69 11.03
N LEU A 665 11.66 -31.39 11.32
CA LEU A 665 11.26 -30.30 10.40
C LEU A 665 11.79 -30.51 8.99
N GLU A 666 13.10 -30.79 8.83
CA GLU A 666 13.69 -30.98 7.49
C GLU A 666 13.11 -32.18 6.74
N ALA A 667 12.86 -33.28 7.44
CA ALA A 667 12.29 -34.50 6.85
C ALA A 667 10.80 -34.35 6.50
N ARG A 668 10.09 -33.41 7.14
CA ARG A 668 8.67 -33.15 6.98
C ARG A 668 8.36 -31.86 6.21
N LEU A 669 9.36 -31.25 5.59
CA LEU A 669 9.14 -30.09 4.75
C LEU A 669 8.13 -30.40 3.64
N PRO A 670 7.17 -29.49 3.38
CA PRO A 670 6.16 -29.70 2.34
C PRO A 670 6.73 -29.64 0.92
N CYS A 671 7.96 -29.13 0.76
CA CYS A 671 8.68 -29.01 -0.49
C CYS A 671 10.19 -28.88 -0.23
N PRO A 672 11.06 -29.06 -1.23
CA PRO A 672 12.49 -28.82 -1.07
C PRO A 672 12.80 -27.42 -0.53
N ALA A 673 13.82 -27.32 0.32
CA ALA A 673 14.26 -26.05 0.90
C ALA A 673 14.69 -25.05 -0.20
N VAL A 674 14.27 -23.80 -0.04
CA VAL A 674 14.69 -22.69 -0.90
C VAL A 674 16.13 -22.30 -0.56
N GLU A 675 17.01 -22.43 -1.55
CA GLU A 675 18.43 -22.14 -1.39
C GLU A 675 18.76 -20.67 -1.75
N PRO A 676 19.71 -20.03 -1.06
CA PRO A 676 20.10 -18.65 -1.33
C PRO A 676 20.77 -18.49 -2.69
N VAL A 677 20.44 -17.39 -3.38
CA VAL A 677 21.01 -17.04 -4.70
C VAL A 677 22.47 -16.62 -4.59
N PHE A 678 22.75 -15.81 -3.57
CA PHE A 678 24.07 -15.34 -3.22
C PHE A 678 24.54 -16.18 -2.04
N LYS A 679 25.62 -16.94 -2.24
CA LYS A 679 26.23 -17.73 -1.17
C LYS A 679 27.16 -16.91 -0.26
N VAL A 680 27.05 -15.58 -0.30
CA VAL A 680 27.95 -14.66 0.40
C VAL A 680 27.13 -13.51 0.97
N ARG A 681 26.73 -13.69 2.23
CA ARG A 681 26.55 -12.61 3.19
C ARG A 681 27.32 -13.02 4.43
#